data_AF-A0A1F3BB52-F1
#
_entry.id   AF-A0A1F3BB52-F1
#
_cell.length_a   1.000
_cell.length_b   1.000
_cell.length_c   1.000
_cell.angle_alpha   90.00
_cell.angle_beta   90.00
_cell.angle_gamma   90.00
#
_symmetry.space_group_name_H-M   'P 1'
#
loop_
_entity.id
_entity.type
_entity.pdbx_description
1 polymer ?
#
loop_
_entity_poly.entity_id
_entity_poly.type
_entity_poly.pdbx_seq_one_letter_code
_entity_poly.pdbx_strand_id
1 'polypeptide(L)'
;MARLVDDSQARIRETIVTHMPKEAEITRIEFEGPRLAIYVKNVALLLEQSYVVTDIVNLLHKRVVIRSDPSIRHTETESERLIKGIVPTEAEITEINFDPTLGEVVIEAKKPGLAIGKDGSTLSEIIKTTSWRPRVLRAPPLPSKIIASTRHILHSESEERSRIFRDVGERIFRPRVTRTSRVFLTPLGGFHEVGRSSMLIETEESCVLLDCGVSAGANQPSTAYPRIDSDEFDIDKLDAVIISHAHLDHCGFVPFLFKYGFDGPVYCSEPTSVLMTLLQLDYLDVGNKEGAYAPYDQKDVREVVMHTIPVKYGVVTDVAPDIKLTLHNAGHIIGSSIVHLHIGEGLHNVVYSVDWSSPITVIDPAGQVQITRIGELIDRLMQEHKPTKGFVERVPNLDGWKTFAFDPSTCELKTVPITSFLRHPISEELYEVTTSTGRKARVTDSHSVFTVSNGQIAAAKVRELRKGDYLVGTGLIPNFASASPMIELDEREFRVFENDRAKLRQLLGKYRDDIKRKFPDRELEILRWVREHFERGAYRSAIAKKYHAKASRVRSIFRELGIDDSPRLKANLPKHFEITAHFSRFLGYFASEGSTQGNTVVITNYDEEVRADCLKTIEPIFNCRYFEDKREVRFHSRSLKKLLSLVGALGTARTKRVPSIILSGPEANVCEFLRGYFEGDGSLRIRSKGCSISVSSKSELLLQDVAFLLLRLGIPVTFEYNRTSDMHIITIYGLDNLARFLEKVKIEEWSRALIAVNPKRRKNPLWNRTPIAALSPELQARLLKTAYRYAKSIGRDHLETLLQFGGENDALISHAPFIYDEVKSIRKVEPTRRYVYDLSVERYENFVGGFGFLFLHNTGDFKFARTMLLEPAACSFPRVETLIMESTYGAPDDVMSDRETVEGKLARIVNETAEKGGKILIPTLAVGRAQEIMLVLNSYMKNKQIKELPIYIEGMISEATAIHTAYPEYLARDLREQILYKDVNPFQSDYFTNVDHPSDREKITAGAPAVILATSGMMEGGPAIDYFRYLAPDERNSLVFVSYQVEGTLGNRLKNGGREVSLMGRNGKVEAYKVNLRVESVEGFSGHSDRNQLFGFLKRISPRPSRVIVGHGERRKTDLFAHQVSRILKLRTIAPDIQETIRLR
;
A
#
# COMPACT_ATOMS: atom_id res chain seq x y z
N MET A 1 -40.35 -31.52 0.93
CA MET A 1 -39.38 -30.43 0.69
C MET A 1 -40.17 -29.11 0.63
N ALA A 2 -40.36 -28.42 1.76
CA ALA A 2 -41.29 -27.27 1.81
C ALA A 2 -41.04 -26.30 3.00
N ARG A 3 -39.78 -26.13 3.43
CA ARG A 3 -39.37 -25.24 4.55
C ARG A 3 -38.00 -24.57 4.31
N LEU A 4 -37.65 -24.34 3.04
CA LEU A 4 -36.39 -23.72 2.61
C LEU A 4 -36.64 -22.75 1.44
N VAL A 5 -37.66 -21.91 1.57
CA VAL A 5 -37.77 -20.65 0.83
C VAL A 5 -37.87 -19.59 1.91
N ASP A 6 -36.87 -18.71 1.99
CA ASP A 6 -36.88 -17.62 2.94
C ASP A 6 -37.63 -16.44 2.31
N ASP A 7 -38.82 -16.12 2.83
CA ASP A 7 -39.66 -15.03 2.33
C ASP A 7 -39.11 -13.67 2.78
N SER A 8 -37.93 -13.34 2.25
CA SER A 8 -37.15 -12.16 2.58
C SER A 8 -37.89 -10.87 2.26
N GLN A 9 -38.59 -10.84 1.12
CA GLN A 9 -39.32 -9.67 0.66
C GLN A 9 -40.55 -9.36 1.53
N ALA A 10 -41.35 -10.38 1.90
CA ALA A 10 -42.48 -10.16 2.80
C ALA A 10 -42.00 -9.65 4.17
N ARG A 11 -40.95 -10.24 4.74
CA ARG A 11 -40.35 -9.77 6.00
C ARG A 11 -39.81 -8.35 5.92
N ILE A 12 -39.19 -7.96 4.81
CA ILE A 12 -38.73 -6.58 4.58
C ILE A 12 -39.93 -5.61 4.61
N ARG A 13 -41.02 -5.92 3.90
CA ARG A 13 -42.23 -5.09 3.86
C ARG A 13 -42.93 -5.03 5.22
N GLU A 14 -43.07 -6.17 5.91
CA GLU A 14 -43.63 -6.27 7.28
C GLU A 14 -42.82 -5.45 8.30
N THR A 15 -41.48 -5.53 8.23
CA THR A 15 -40.58 -4.77 9.12
C THR A 15 -40.77 -3.26 8.93
N ILE A 16 -40.88 -2.76 7.68
CA ILE A 16 -41.15 -1.35 7.40
C ILE A 16 -42.49 -0.91 7.98
N VAL A 17 -43.57 -1.63 7.68
CA VAL A 17 -44.94 -1.27 8.12
C VAL A 17 -45.07 -1.27 9.65
N THR A 18 -44.27 -2.09 10.33
CA THR A 18 -44.24 -2.17 11.81
C THR A 18 -43.53 -0.99 12.46
N HIS A 19 -42.47 -0.45 11.84
CA HIS A 19 -41.61 0.59 12.44
C HIS A 19 -41.91 2.02 11.97
N MET A 20 -42.67 2.19 10.89
CA MET A 20 -43.09 3.50 10.38
C MET A 20 -44.29 4.07 11.17
N PRO A 21 -44.32 5.38 11.47
CA PRO A 21 -45.53 6.06 11.97
C PRO A 21 -46.72 5.86 11.02
N LYS A 22 -47.92 5.68 11.57
CA LYS A 22 -49.15 5.54 10.76
C LYS A 22 -49.51 6.87 10.09
N GLU A 23 -49.16 7.95 10.76
CA GLU A 23 -49.29 9.36 10.38
C GLU A 23 -48.41 9.74 9.17
N ALA A 24 -47.48 8.85 8.76
CA ALA A 24 -46.72 9.01 7.53
C ALA A 24 -47.54 8.71 6.26
N GLU A 25 -48.62 7.92 6.37
CA GLU A 25 -49.43 7.42 5.25
C GLU A 25 -48.58 6.78 4.12
N ILE A 26 -48.03 5.58 4.37
CA ILE A 26 -47.38 4.77 3.34
C ILE A 26 -48.41 4.38 2.27
N THR A 27 -48.11 4.65 1.00
CA THR A 27 -48.94 4.20 -0.13
C THR A 27 -48.44 2.88 -0.71
N ARG A 28 -47.11 2.71 -0.84
CA ARG A 28 -46.47 1.48 -1.32
C ARG A 28 -44.98 1.41 -0.94
N ILE A 29 -44.44 0.20 -1.02
CA ILE A 29 -43.02 -0.11 -0.80
C ILE A 29 -42.53 -0.84 -2.06
N GLU A 30 -41.52 -0.29 -2.72
CA GLU A 30 -40.97 -0.81 -3.98
C GLU A 30 -39.47 -1.08 -3.85
N PHE A 31 -38.99 -2.14 -4.49
CA PHE A 31 -37.57 -2.34 -4.72
C PHE A 31 -37.19 -1.56 -5.98
N GLU A 32 -36.18 -0.69 -5.91
CA GLU A 32 -35.83 0.23 -6.99
C GLU A 32 -34.32 0.29 -7.22
N GLY A 33 -33.84 -0.58 -8.12
CA GLY A 33 -32.44 -0.88 -8.33
C GLY A 33 -31.78 -1.24 -6.99
N PRO A 34 -30.65 -0.60 -6.61
CA PRO A 34 -29.96 -0.88 -5.35
C PRO A 34 -30.61 -0.22 -4.12
N ARG A 35 -31.90 0.12 -4.16
CA ARG A 35 -32.60 0.89 -3.12
C ARG A 35 -33.95 0.29 -2.77
N LEU A 36 -34.41 0.58 -1.56
CA LEU A 36 -35.73 0.23 -1.06
C LEU A 36 -36.54 1.53 -0.90
N ALA A 37 -37.47 1.76 -1.83
CA ALA A 37 -38.26 2.98 -1.90
C ALA A 37 -39.56 2.86 -1.08
N ILE A 38 -39.77 3.77 -0.14
CA ILE A 38 -41.00 3.89 0.64
C ILE A 38 -41.74 5.14 0.17
N TYR A 39 -42.89 4.96 -0.47
CA TYR A 39 -43.74 6.05 -0.93
C TYR A 39 -44.73 6.46 0.16
N VAL A 40 -44.80 7.75 0.45
CA VAL A 40 -45.61 8.31 1.54
C VAL A 40 -46.36 9.56 1.11
N LYS A 41 -47.49 9.84 1.76
CA LYS A 41 -48.23 11.11 1.59
C LYS A 41 -47.81 12.20 2.58
N ASN A 42 -47.21 11.86 3.72
CA ASN A 42 -46.75 12.85 4.69
C ASN A 42 -45.22 12.87 4.81
N VAL A 43 -44.56 13.38 3.77
CA VAL A 43 -43.09 13.54 3.73
C VAL A 43 -42.61 14.52 4.82
N ALA A 44 -43.40 15.56 5.12
CA ALA A 44 -43.06 16.59 6.10
C ALA A 44 -42.79 16.01 7.50
N LEU A 45 -43.61 15.07 7.96
CA LEU A 45 -43.42 14.36 9.23
C LEU A 45 -42.06 13.66 9.32
N LEU A 46 -41.59 13.07 8.22
CA LEU A 46 -40.36 12.27 8.20
C LEU A 46 -39.09 13.11 8.02
N LEU A 47 -39.21 14.38 7.59
CA LEU A 47 -38.12 15.36 7.74
C LEU A 47 -37.89 15.69 9.23
N GLU A 48 -38.97 15.78 9.99
CA GLU A 48 -38.95 16.09 11.43
C GLU A 48 -38.63 14.84 12.29
N GLN A 49 -39.00 13.64 11.84
CA GLN A 49 -38.76 12.34 12.49
C GLN A 49 -37.72 11.47 11.75
N SER A 50 -36.62 12.08 11.31
CA SER A 50 -35.58 11.43 10.49
C SER A 50 -34.89 10.20 11.12
N TYR A 51 -35.03 9.98 12.43
CA TYR A 51 -34.55 8.77 13.12
C TYR A 51 -35.23 7.49 12.62
N VAL A 52 -36.52 7.54 12.27
CA VAL A 52 -37.30 6.37 11.80
C VAL A 52 -36.63 5.67 10.61
N VAL A 53 -36.11 6.45 9.66
CA VAL A 53 -35.39 5.92 8.49
C VAL A 53 -34.09 5.25 8.91
N THR A 54 -33.39 5.84 9.90
CA THR A 54 -32.13 5.33 10.42
C THR A 54 -32.34 3.98 11.12
N ASP A 55 -33.41 3.84 11.90
CA ASP A 55 -33.75 2.60 12.58
C ASP A 55 -34.10 1.49 11.58
N ILE A 56 -34.89 1.78 10.54
CA ILE A 56 -35.23 0.79 9.49
C ILE A 56 -33.98 0.40 8.67
N VAL A 57 -33.08 1.34 8.35
CA VAL A 57 -31.79 1.03 7.70
C VAL A 57 -30.91 0.15 8.59
N ASN A 58 -30.88 0.42 9.90
CA ASN A 58 -30.13 -0.39 10.86
C ASN A 58 -30.69 -1.81 11.04
N LEU A 59 -32.02 -1.97 10.98
CA LEU A 59 -32.69 -3.27 11.08
C LEU A 59 -32.54 -4.12 9.81
N LEU A 60 -32.60 -3.51 8.63
CA LEU A 60 -32.58 -4.22 7.35
C LEU A 60 -31.18 -4.37 6.74
N HIS A 61 -30.20 -3.53 7.15
CA HIS A 61 -28.89 -3.38 6.50
C HIS A 61 -28.97 -3.14 4.97
N LYS A 62 -30.07 -2.54 4.51
CA LYS A 62 -30.34 -2.18 3.10
C LYS A 62 -30.62 -0.67 2.98
N ARG A 63 -30.38 -0.12 1.80
CA ARG A 63 -30.46 1.32 1.53
C ARG A 63 -31.89 1.78 1.29
N VAL A 64 -32.54 2.29 2.33
CA VAL A 64 -33.88 2.87 2.27
C VAL A 64 -33.85 4.29 1.69
N VAL A 65 -34.88 4.65 0.91
CA VAL A 65 -35.18 6.04 0.51
C VAL A 65 -36.67 6.32 0.68
N ILE A 66 -37.02 7.46 1.27
CA ILE A 66 -38.41 7.97 1.25
C ILE A 66 -38.63 8.72 -0.07
N ARG A 67 -39.83 8.59 -0.64
CA ARG A 67 -40.32 9.43 -1.73
C ARG A 67 -41.72 9.94 -1.44
N SER A 68 -42.05 11.11 -1.99
CA SER A 68 -43.45 11.53 -2.12
C SER A 68 -44.18 10.59 -3.07
N ASP A 69 -45.38 10.18 -2.69
CA ASP A 69 -46.30 9.53 -3.61
C ASP A 69 -46.62 10.48 -4.79
N PRO A 70 -46.63 10.00 -6.06
CA PRO A 70 -46.95 10.85 -7.20
C PRO A 70 -48.29 11.60 -7.08
N SER A 71 -49.29 11.05 -6.37
CA SER A 71 -50.61 11.68 -6.18
C SER A 71 -50.60 12.95 -5.31
N ILE A 72 -49.50 13.26 -4.62
CA ILE A 72 -49.34 14.48 -3.80
C ILE A 72 -48.31 15.46 -4.37
N ARG A 73 -47.71 15.16 -5.53
CA ARG A 73 -46.76 16.06 -6.20
C ARG A 73 -47.51 17.11 -7.00
N HIS A 74 -47.09 18.36 -6.87
CA HIS A 74 -47.53 19.40 -7.81
C HIS A 74 -47.02 19.09 -9.22
N THR A 75 -47.73 19.60 -10.24
CA THR A 75 -47.27 19.48 -11.63
C THR A 75 -45.89 20.12 -11.80
N GLU A 76 -45.11 19.70 -12.80
CA GLU A 76 -43.76 20.25 -13.01
C GLU A 76 -43.80 21.78 -13.21
N THR A 77 -44.75 22.28 -14.01
CA THR A 77 -44.92 23.72 -14.29
C THR A 77 -45.34 24.54 -13.06
N GLU A 78 -46.21 24.00 -12.19
CA GLU A 78 -46.53 24.64 -10.91
C GLU A 78 -45.33 24.61 -9.96
N SER A 79 -44.65 23.47 -9.87
CA SER A 79 -43.50 23.25 -8.99
C SER A 79 -42.34 24.16 -9.38
N GLU A 80 -42.06 24.34 -10.67
CA GLU A 80 -41.06 25.26 -11.19
C GLU A 80 -41.38 26.71 -10.79
N ARG A 81 -42.65 27.13 -10.93
CA ARG A 81 -43.14 28.45 -10.52
C ARG A 81 -43.03 28.67 -9.00
N LEU A 82 -43.34 27.66 -8.20
CA LEU A 82 -43.22 27.69 -6.74
C LEU A 82 -41.75 27.76 -6.30
N ILE A 83 -40.88 26.93 -6.87
CA ILE A 83 -39.43 26.95 -6.62
C ILE A 83 -38.83 28.32 -6.96
N LYS A 84 -39.21 28.91 -8.10
CA LYS A 84 -38.79 30.27 -8.50
C LYS A 84 -39.34 31.39 -7.61
N GLY A 85 -40.34 31.12 -6.76
CA GLY A 85 -40.83 32.04 -5.73
C GLY A 85 -40.20 31.82 -4.35
N ILE A 86 -39.79 30.59 -4.02
CA ILE A 86 -39.19 30.19 -2.73
C ILE A 86 -37.68 30.45 -2.72
N VAL A 87 -36.98 30.24 -3.84
CA VAL A 87 -35.53 30.45 -3.96
C VAL A 87 -35.22 31.94 -4.21
N PRO A 88 -34.32 32.57 -3.44
CA PRO A 88 -33.93 33.97 -3.66
C PRO A 88 -33.35 34.19 -5.06
N THR A 89 -33.74 35.30 -5.71
CA THR A 89 -33.27 35.67 -7.05
C THR A 89 -31.75 35.77 -7.17
N GLU A 90 -31.10 36.17 -6.07
CA GLU A 90 -29.66 36.32 -5.89
C GLU A 90 -28.89 35.00 -5.95
N ALA A 91 -29.58 33.86 -5.85
CA ALA A 91 -29.02 32.53 -6.11
C ALA A 91 -28.65 32.33 -7.58
N GLU A 92 -29.32 33.07 -8.49
CA GLU A 92 -29.22 32.95 -9.95
C GLU A 92 -29.43 31.50 -10.43
N ILE A 93 -30.69 31.03 -10.37
CA ILE A 93 -31.10 29.77 -11.00
C ILE A 93 -30.82 29.84 -12.50
N THR A 94 -30.12 28.85 -13.05
CA THR A 94 -29.91 28.68 -14.49
C THR A 94 -30.87 27.67 -15.10
N GLU A 95 -31.15 26.57 -14.39
CA GLU A 95 -31.92 25.44 -14.91
C GLU A 95 -32.69 24.74 -13.77
N ILE A 96 -33.87 24.20 -14.09
CA ILE A 96 -34.65 23.33 -13.19
C ILE A 96 -35.04 22.10 -14.01
N ASN A 97 -34.62 20.91 -13.56
CA ASN A 97 -34.96 19.63 -14.20
C ASN A 97 -35.67 18.74 -13.19
N PHE A 98 -36.72 18.05 -13.63
CA PHE A 98 -37.41 17.04 -12.82
C PHE A 98 -36.89 15.65 -13.16
N ASP A 99 -36.90 14.74 -12.18
CA ASP A 99 -36.74 13.30 -12.37
C ASP A 99 -38.02 12.62 -11.82
N PRO A 100 -39.05 12.40 -12.66
CA PRO A 100 -40.32 11.83 -12.23
C PRO A 100 -40.17 10.44 -11.60
N THR A 101 -39.24 9.63 -12.14
CA THR A 101 -38.76 8.35 -11.58
C THR A 101 -38.46 8.54 -10.08
N LEU A 102 -37.48 9.40 -9.76
CA LEU A 102 -36.96 9.54 -8.41
C LEU A 102 -37.84 10.42 -7.50
N GLY A 103 -38.74 11.24 -8.06
CA GLY A 103 -39.43 12.29 -7.32
C GLY A 103 -38.50 13.42 -6.88
N GLU A 104 -37.37 13.58 -7.57
CA GLU A 104 -36.37 14.62 -7.30
C GLU A 104 -36.49 15.77 -8.31
N VAL A 105 -36.16 16.98 -7.87
CA VAL A 105 -36.04 18.17 -8.72
C VAL A 105 -34.63 18.74 -8.59
N VAL A 106 -33.88 18.69 -9.68
CA VAL A 106 -32.51 19.22 -9.77
C VAL A 106 -32.59 20.72 -10.06
N ILE A 107 -32.07 21.53 -9.15
CA ILE A 107 -32.07 23.00 -9.27
C ILE A 107 -30.62 23.43 -9.47
N GLU A 108 -30.28 23.94 -10.66
CA GLU A 108 -28.96 24.52 -10.91
C GLU A 108 -28.98 26.01 -10.63
N ALA A 109 -28.03 26.47 -9.82
CA ALA A 109 -27.89 27.88 -9.47
C ALA A 109 -26.41 28.27 -9.43
N LYS A 110 -26.05 29.51 -9.79
CA LYS A 110 -24.66 29.97 -9.68
C LYS A 110 -24.20 30.03 -8.22
N LYS A 111 -25.09 30.44 -7.31
CA LYS A 111 -24.82 30.53 -5.86
C LYS A 111 -25.68 29.52 -5.09
N PRO A 112 -25.38 28.20 -5.16
CA PRO A 112 -26.24 27.14 -4.62
C PRO A 112 -26.49 27.25 -3.11
N GLY A 113 -25.56 27.83 -2.34
CA GLY A 113 -25.76 28.08 -0.90
C GLY A 113 -26.95 29.00 -0.58
N LEU A 114 -27.36 29.88 -1.51
CA LEU A 114 -28.56 30.71 -1.35
C LEU A 114 -29.84 29.94 -1.70
N ALA A 115 -29.79 28.99 -2.63
CA ALA A 115 -30.92 28.13 -2.99
C ALA A 115 -31.16 26.99 -1.97
N ILE A 116 -30.15 26.64 -1.17
CA ILE A 116 -30.28 25.69 -0.04
C ILE A 116 -30.92 26.35 1.19
N GLY A 117 -30.66 27.64 1.40
CA GLY A 117 -31.05 28.38 2.60
C GLY A 117 -30.16 28.06 3.81
N LYS A 118 -30.34 28.79 4.91
CA LYS A 118 -29.67 28.47 6.18
C LYS A 118 -30.24 27.16 6.73
N ASP A 119 -29.36 26.26 7.14
CA ASP A 119 -29.70 24.96 7.75
C ASP A 119 -30.69 24.11 6.91
N GLY A 120 -30.74 24.33 5.59
CA GLY A 120 -31.66 23.64 4.67
C GLY A 120 -33.11 24.14 4.68
N SER A 121 -33.37 25.35 5.20
CA SER A 121 -34.72 25.93 5.29
C SER A 121 -35.45 25.97 3.95
N THR A 122 -34.80 26.48 2.90
CA THR A 122 -35.36 26.63 1.56
C THR A 122 -35.62 25.26 0.90
N LEU A 123 -34.74 24.28 1.13
CA LEU A 123 -34.99 22.90 0.68
C LEU A 123 -36.23 22.29 1.37
N SER A 124 -36.37 22.53 2.68
CA SER A 124 -37.49 22.01 3.47
C SER A 124 -38.82 22.66 3.07
N GLU A 125 -38.79 23.94 2.73
CA GLU A 125 -39.94 24.69 2.20
C GLU A 125 -40.36 24.17 0.82
N ILE A 126 -39.41 23.96 -0.11
CA ILE A 126 -39.70 23.34 -1.41
C ILE A 126 -40.37 21.97 -1.25
N ILE A 127 -39.90 21.11 -0.33
CA ILE A 127 -40.55 19.81 -0.07
C ILE A 127 -41.95 20.00 0.50
N LYS A 128 -42.14 20.90 1.48
CA LYS A 128 -43.44 21.14 2.11
C LYS A 128 -44.46 21.81 1.18
N THR A 129 -44.03 22.53 0.16
CA THR A 129 -44.91 23.26 -0.79
C THR A 129 -45.13 22.53 -2.12
N THR A 130 -44.18 21.74 -2.61
CA THR A 130 -44.28 21.07 -3.93
C THR A 130 -44.40 19.54 -3.85
N SER A 131 -44.05 18.95 -2.70
CA SER A 131 -43.79 17.52 -2.50
C SER A 131 -42.65 16.93 -3.35
N TRP A 132 -41.94 17.72 -4.16
CA TRP A 132 -40.73 17.28 -4.86
C TRP A 132 -39.51 17.41 -3.96
N ARG A 133 -38.53 16.52 -4.12
CA ARG A 133 -37.29 16.51 -3.34
C ARG A 133 -36.17 17.30 -4.04
N PRO A 134 -35.76 18.48 -3.55
CA PRO A 134 -34.78 19.31 -4.23
C PRO A 134 -33.35 18.77 -4.10
N ARG A 135 -32.65 18.64 -5.23
CA ARG A 135 -31.20 18.43 -5.35
C ARG A 135 -30.58 19.70 -5.95
N VAL A 136 -30.15 20.63 -5.10
CA VAL A 136 -29.45 21.85 -5.56
C VAL A 136 -28.03 21.49 -6.03
N LEU A 137 -27.67 21.95 -7.24
CA LEU A 137 -26.33 21.85 -7.83
C LEU A 137 -25.80 23.25 -8.17
N ARG A 138 -24.48 23.38 -8.32
CA ARG A 138 -23.91 24.58 -8.94
C ARG A 138 -24.12 24.49 -10.46
N ALA A 139 -24.58 25.58 -11.07
CA ALA A 139 -24.59 25.75 -12.53
C ALA A 139 -23.18 25.53 -13.12
N PRO A 140 -23.02 24.68 -14.15
CA PRO A 140 -21.70 24.41 -14.72
C PRO A 140 -21.15 25.63 -15.47
N PRO A 141 -19.83 25.94 -15.37
CA PRO A 141 -19.21 27.05 -16.11
C PRO A 141 -19.30 26.94 -17.64
N LEU A 142 -19.49 25.72 -18.16
CA LEU A 142 -19.67 25.40 -19.57
C LEU A 142 -20.87 24.44 -19.71
N PRO A 143 -21.87 24.74 -20.56
CA PRO A 143 -22.96 23.81 -20.83
C PRO A 143 -22.46 22.59 -21.62
N SER A 144 -23.03 21.42 -21.35
CA SER A 144 -22.74 20.16 -22.05
C SER A 144 -23.98 19.67 -22.78
N LYS A 145 -23.86 19.43 -24.09
CA LYS A 145 -24.93 18.86 -24.93
C LYS A 145 -25.23 17.41 -24.53
N ILE A 146 -24.22 16.65 -24.10
CA ILE A 146 -24.42 15.27 -23.65
C ILE A 146 -25.15 15.24 -22.31
N ILE A 147 -24.80 16.07 -21.33
CA ILE A 147 -25.54 16.16 -20.05
C ILE A 147 -27.02 16.50 -20.31
N ALA A 148 -27.30 17.48 -21.17
CA ALA A 148 -28.67 17.84 -21.54
C ALA A 148 -29.42 16.70 -22.25
N SER A 149 -28.76 16.02 -23.20
CA SER A 149 -29.32 14.86 -23.92
C SER A 149 -29.63 13.69 -22.98
N THR A 150 -28.68 13.32 -22.12
CA THR A 150 -28.86 12.29 -21.08
C THR A 150 -30.02 12.64 -20.14
N ARG A 151 -30.13 13.88 -19.65
CA ARG A 151 -31.27 14.33 -18.84
C ARG A 151 -32.60 14.18 -19.59
N HIS A 152 -32.65 14.63 -20.83
CA HIS A 152 -33.86 14.55 -21.65
C HIS A 152 -34.31 13.11 -21.90
N ILE A 153 -33.37 12.18 -22.15
CA ILE A 153 -33.67 10.74 -22.27
C ILE A 153 -34.30 10.21 -20.97
N LEU A 154 -33.66 10.47 -19.82
CA LEU A 154 -34.11 9.95 -18.52
C LEU A 154 -35.43 10.58 -18.02
N HIS A 155 -35.77 11.79 -18.48
CA HIS A 155 -37.05 12.45 -18.22
C HIS A 155 -38.17 11.91 -19.13
N SER A 156 -37.94 11.91 -20.45
CA SER A 156 -38.92 11.50 -21.46
C SER A 156 -39.37 10.04 -21.30
N GLU A 157 -38.46 9.13 -20.96
CA GLU A 157 -38.73 7.71 -20.77
C GLU A 157 -38.89 7.33 -19.28
N SER A 158 -39.22 8.30 -18.41
CA SER A 158 -39.24 8.10 -16.95
C SER A 158 -40.22 7.02 -16.46
N GLU A 159 -41.29 6.71 -17.21
CA GLU A 159 -42.15 5.56 -16.94
C GLU A 159 -41.45 4.21 -17.18
N GLU A 160 -40.69 4.09 -18.26
CA GLU A 160 -39.93 2.88 -18.61
C GLU A 160 -38.76 2.70 -17.66
N ARG A 161 -38.05 3.79 -17.33
CA ARG A 161 -37.03 3.81 -16.28
C ARG A 161 -37.57 3.39 -14.92
N SER A 162 -38.84 3.71 -14.63
CA SER A 162 -39.54 3.25 -13.43
C SER A 162 -39.91 1.77 -13.48
N ARG A 163 -39.95 1.12 -14.65
CA ARG A 163 -40.08 -0.35 -14.80
C ARG A 163 -38.71 -0.99 -14.60
N ILE A 164 -37.71 -0.57 -15.39
CA ILE A 164 -36.31 -1.00 -15.28
C ILE A 164 -35.82 -0.96 -13.82
N PHE A 165 -36.04 0.13 -13.08
CA PHE A 165 -35.67 0.19 -11.67
C PHE A 165 -36.40 -0.83 -10.79
N ARG A 166 -37.69 -1.11 -11.03
CA ARG A 166 -38.42 -2.14 -10.30
C ARG A 166 -37.94 -3.55 -10.65
N ASP A 167 -37.76 -3.84 -11.92
CA ASP A 167 -37.35 -5.17 -12.38
C ASP A 167 -35.90 -5.49 -11.94
N VAL A 168 -34.99 -4.52 -12.03
CA VAL A 168 -33.63 -4.63 -11.45
C VAL A 168 -33.68 -4.69 -9.92
N GLY A 169 -34.62 -4.01 -9.28
CA GLY A 169 -34.86 -4.12 -7.84
C GLY A 169 -35.26 -5.53 -7.42
N GLU A 170 -36.31 -6.08 -8.03
CA GLU A 170 -36.79 -7.45 -7.76
C GLU A 170 -35.68 -8.49 -8.06
N ARG A 171 -34.84 -8.28 -9.09
CA ARG A 171 -33.63 -9.09 -9.32
C ARG A 171 -32.62 -9.01 -8.17
N ILE A 172 -32.24 -7.80 -7.71
CA ILE A 172 -31.24 -7.60 -6.64
C ILE A 172 -31.72 -8.12 -5.28
N PHE A 173 -33.03 -8.05 -5.03
CA PHE A 173 -33.66 -8.46 -3.78
C PHE A 173 -34.38 -9.82 -3.85
N ARG A 174 -34.10 -10.65 -4.88
CA ARG A 174 -34.62 -12.03 -4.97
C ARG A 174 -34.16 -12.90 -3.78
N PRO A 175 -34.97 -13.85 -3.30
CA PRO A 175 -34.53 -14.85 -2.34
C PRO A 175 -33.35 -15.66 -2.88
N ARG A 176 -32.34 -15.90 -2.03
CA ARG A 176 -31.16 -16.73 -2.38
C ARG A 176 -31.50 -18.22 -2.28
N VAL A 177 -31.12 -19.02 -3.26
CA VAL A 177 -31.47 -20.46 -3.35
C VAL A 177 -30.48 -21.34 -2.57
N THR A 178 -29.20 -21.01 -2.64
CA THR A 178 -28.11 -21.57 -1.84
C THR A 178 -27.32 -20.46 -1.13
N ARG A 179 -26.42 -20.86 -0.22
CA ARG A 179 -25.43 -19.94 0.36
C ARG A 179 -24.20 -19.94 -0.55
N THR A 180 -23.79 -18.75 -1.01
CA THR A 180 -22.56 -18.55 -1.79
C THR A 180 -21.36 -19.24 -1.13
N SER A 181 -20.73 -20.14 -1.86
CA SER A 181 -19.57 -20.94 -1.42
C SER A 181 -18.41 -20.90 -2.41
N ARG A 182 -18.70 -20.65 -3.69
CA ARG A 182 -17.75 -20.56 -4.81
C ARG A 182 -17.80 -19.20 -5.49
N VAL A 183 -16.66 -18.77 -6.02
CA VAL A 183 -16.53 -17.56 -6.85
C VAL A 183 -15.56 -17.84 -8.00
N PHE A 184 -15.91 -17.41 -9.21
CA PHE A 184 -15.10 -17.55 -10.42
C PHE A 184 -14.81 -16.19 -11.08
N LEU A 185 -13.77 -16.15 -11.90
CA LEU A 185 -13.41 -15.04 -12.78
C LEU A 185 -13.08 -15.60 -14.17
N THR A 186 -13.73 -15.12 -15.21
CA THR A 186 -13.50 -15.54 -16.60
C THR A 186 -13.12 -14.33 -17.45
N PRO A 187 -11.84 -14.19 -17.86
CA PRO A 187 -11.40 -13.12 -18.75
C PRO A 187 -12.04 -13.25 -20.14
N LEU A 188 -12.76 -12.24 -20.61
CA LEU A 188 -13.35 -12.19 -21.95
C LEU A 188 -12.57 -11.26 -22.89
N GLY A 189 -11.77 -10.33 -22.37
CA GLY A 189 -10.85 -9.48 -23.13
C GLY A 189 -10.00 -8.58 -22.23
N GLY A 190 -8.95 -7.99 -22.79
CA GLY A 190 -7.99 -7.15 -22.05
C GLY A 190 -7.01 -7.94 -21.19
N PHE A 191 -6.71 -9.20 -21.55
CA PHE A 191 -5.67 -10.02 -20.91
C PHE A 191 -4.63 -10.42 -21.95
N HIS A 192 -3.35 -10.26 -21.60
CA HIS A 192 -2.21 -10.37 -22.54
C HIS A 192 -2.26 -9.41 -23.74
N GLU A 193 -3.16 -8.42 -23.70
CA GLU A 193 -3.37 -7.36 -24.66
C GLU A 193 -3.75 -6.05 -23.94
N VAL A 194 -3.73 -4.93 -24.67
CA VAL A 194 -4.37 -3.66 -24.28
C VAL A 194 -5.51 -3.41 -25.27
N GLY A 195 -6.69 -3.01 -24.79
CA GLY A 195 -7.91 -3.01 -25.59
C GLY A 195 -8.95 -4.01 -25.07
N ARG A 196 -10.23 -3.77 -25.36
CA ARG A 196 -11.37 -4.67 -25.12
C ARG A 196 -11.47 -5.32 -23.71
N SER A 197 -11.11 -4.59 -22.67
CA SER A 197 -11.23 -5.03 -21.26
C SER A 197 -12.64 -5.52 -20.96
N SER A 198 -12.73 -6.77 -20.47
CA SER A 198 -13.99 -7.43 -20.14
C SER A 198 -13.75 -8.68 -19.30
N MET A 199 -14.39 -8.82 -18.15
CA MET A 199 -14.15 -9.91 -17.20
C MET A 199 -15.45 -10.34 -16.50
N LEU A 200 -15.82 -11.60 -16.60
CA LEU A 200 -17.01 -12.14 -15.93
C LEU A 200 -16.67 -12.54 -14.48
N ILE A 201 -17.49 -12.14 -13.52
CA ILE A 201 -17.47 -12.60 -12.13
C ILE A 201 -18.73 -13.42 -11.89
N GLU A 202 -18.57 -14.70 -11.54
CA GLU A 202 -19.69 -15.61 -11.29
C GLU A 202 -19.68 -16.16 -9.87
N THR A 203 -20.87 -16.32 -9.29
CA THR A 203 -21.12 -17.05 -8.05
C THR A 203 -22.09 -18.21 -8.30
N GLU A 204 -22.65 -18.81 -7.25
CA GLU A 204 -23.71 -19.81 -7.39
C GLU A 204 -25.12 -19.20 -7.49
N GLU A 205 -25.22 -17.88 -7.30
CA GLU A 205 -26.49 -17.12 -7.28
C GLU A 205 -26.51 -15.97 -8.32
N SER A 206 -25.34 -15.45 -8.70
CA SER A 206 -25.22 -14.18 -9.45
C SER A 206 -24.12 -14.19 -10.51
N CYS A 207 -24.29 -13.39 -11.57
CA CYS A 207 -23.30 -13.19 -12.64
C CYS A 207 -23.12 -11.69 -12.94
N VAL A 208 -21.89 -11.17 -12.92
CA VAL A 208 -21.61 -9.73 -13.06
C VAL A 208 -20.41 -9.50 -13.98
N LEU A 209 -20.55 -8.61 -14.97
CA LEU A 209 -19.48 -8.28 -15.91
C LEU A 209 -18.72 -7.03 -15.46
N LEU A 210 -17.39 -7.10 -15.40
CA LEU A 210 -16.47 -6.00 -15.14
C LEU A 210 -15.85 -5.50 -16.44
N ASP A 211 -16.19 -4.27 -16.82
CA ASP A 211 -15.89 -3.63 -18.11
C ASP A 211 -16.42 -4.39 -19.35
N CYS A 212 -16.62 -3.67 -20.46
CA CYS A 212 -16.96 -4.24 -21.75
C CYS A 212 -16.51 -3.27 -22.86
N GLY A 213 -15.22 -3.33 -23.21
CA GLY A 213 -14.57 -2.41 -24.15
C GLY A 213 -14.41 -2.91 -25.58
N VAL A 214 -13.85 -2.06 -26.45
CA VAL A 214 -13.36 -2.40 -27.80
C VAL A 214 -11.84 -2.26 -27.91
N SER A 215 -11.20 -2.95 -28.86
CA SER A 215 -9.76 -2.83 -29.12
C SER A 215 -9.48 -1.86 -30.27
N ALA A 216 -8.74 -0.78 -30.01
CA ALA A 216 -8.40 0.23 -31.00
C ALA A 216 -7.30 -0.27 -31.95
N GLY A 217 -7.54 -0.19 -33.26
CA GLY A 217 -6.63 -0.68 -34.31
C GLY A 217 -6.87 -2.13 -34.75
N ALA A 218 -7.86 -2.82 -34.19
CA ALA A 218 -8.22 -4.19 -34.55
C ALA A 218 -9.28 -4.23 -35.68
N ASN A 219 -8.90 -4.73 -36.85
CA ASN A 219 -9.76 -4.77 -38.05
C ASN A 219 -10.61 -6.04 -38.20
N GLN A 220 -10.65 -6.92 -37.19
CA GLN A 220 -11.45 -8.15 -37.21
C GLN A 220 -12.30 -8.24 -35.93
N PRO A 221 -13.60 -8.61 -35.99
CA PRO A 221 -14.46 -8.71 -34.80
C PRO A 221 -13.88 -9.57 -33.67
N SER A 222 -13.21 -10.68 -34.01
CA SER A 222 -12.57 -11.62 -33.08
C SER A 222 -11.38 -11.05 -32.30
N THR A 223 -10.82 -9.90 -32.71
CA THR A 223 -9.76 -9.17 -32.00
C THR A 223 -10.20 -7.77 -31.56
N ALA A 224 -11.24 -7.20 -32.19
CA ALA A 224 -11.82 -5.92 -31.82
C ALA A 224 -12.72 -6.00 -30.59
N TYR A 225 -13.40 -7.12 -30.37
CA TYR A 225 -14.45 -7.24 -29.35
C TYR A 225 -14.13 -8.30 -28.29
N PRO A 226 -14.70 -8.21 -27.07
CA PRO A 226 -14.59 -9.25 -26.05
C PRO A 226 -15.23 -10.55 -26.50
N ARG A 227 -14.77 -11.66 -25.93
CA ARG A 227 -15.26 -13.01 -26.21
C ARG A 227 -16.58 -13.31 -25.48
N ILE A 228 -17.62 -12.55 -25.79
CA ILE A 228 -19.00 -12.85 -25.40
C ILE A 228 -19.63 -13.97 -26.25
N ASP A 229 -18.88 -14.51 -27.21
CA ASP A 229 -19.16 -15.74 -27.96
C ASP A 229 -18.58 -17.01 -27.28
N SER A 230 -18.26 -16.93 -25.99
CA SER A 230 -17.77 -18.06 -25.18
C SER A 230 -18.94 -18.87 -24.61
N ASP A 231 -18.79 -20.20 -24.51
CA ASP A 231 -19.79 -21.08 -23.87
C ASP A 231 -20.04 -20.74 -22.39
N GLU A 232 -19.08 -20.04 -21.75
CA GLU A 232 -19.16 -19.53 -20.38
C GLU A 232 -19.88 -18.17 -20.24
N PHE A 233 -20.22 -17.48 -21.33
CA PHE A 233 -20.97 -16.21 -21.28
C PHE A 233 -22.43 -16.43 -21.66
N ASP A 234 -23.35 -16.18 -20.72
CA ASP A 234 -24.79 -16.18 -20.95
C ASP A 234 -25.38 -14.83 -20.56
N ILE A 235 -25.97 -14.15 -21.55
CA ILE A 235 -26.52 -12.80 -21.40
C ILE A 235 -27.81 -12.79 -20.58
N ASP A 236 -28.60 -13.88 -20.63
CA ASP A 236 -29.87 -14.02 -19.89
C ASP A 236 -29.62 -14.23 -18.38
N LYS A 237 -28.40 -14.62 -17.99
CA LYS A 237 -27.97 -14.78 -16.58
C LYS A 237 -27.35 -13.51 -15.99
N LEU A 238 -27.07 -12.48 -16.77
CA LEU A 238 -26.26 -11.34 -16.34
C LEU A 238 -27.04 -10.40 -15.40
N ASP A 239 -26.62 -10.30 -14.14
CA ASP A 239 -27.25 -9.42 -13.14
C ASP A 239 -26.89 -7.95 -13.31
N ALA A 240 -25.67 -7.65 -13.77
CA ALA A 240 -25.15 -6.29 -13.89
C ALA A 240 -23.89 -6.21 -14.76
N VAL A 241 -23.69 -5.03 -15.36
CA VAL A 241 -22.40 -4.58 -15.91
C VAL A 241 -21.83 -3.49 -14.99
N ILE A 242 -20.52 -3.49 -14.73
CA ILE A 242 -19.85 -2.49 -13.90
C ILE A 242 -18.67 -1.92 -14.69
N ILE A 243 -18.67 -0.59 -14.88
CA ILE A 243 -17.68 0.13 -15.70
C ILE A 243 -16.73 0.91 -14.81
N SER A 244 -15.43 0.61 -14.90
CA SER A 244 -14.36 1.25 -14.14
C SER A 244 -14.16 2.71 -14.56
N HIS A 245 -14.14 2.98 -15.87
CA HIS A 245 -13.98 4.31 -16.43
C HIS A 245 -14.44 4.40 -17.90
N ALA A 246 -14.51 5.61 -18.43
CA ALA A 246 -15.19 5.93 -19.69
C ALA A 246 -14.37 5.71 -20.97
N HIS A 247 -13.16 5.15 -20.93
CA HIS A 247 -12.42 4.91 -22.17
C HIS A 247 -13.04 3.75 -22.97
N LEU A 248 -12.98 3.83 -24.30
CA LEU A 248 -13.65 2.88 -25.20
C LEU A 248 -13.13 1.45 -25.04
N ASP A 249 -11.88 1.25 -24.61
CA ASP A 249 -11.33 -0.06 -24.25
C ASP A 249 -11.83 -0.63 -22.92
N HIS A 250 -12.70 0.08 -22.20
CA HIS A 250 -13.39 -0.40 -21.01
C HIS A 250 -14.93 -0.29 -21.10
N CYS A 251 -15.49 0.60 -21.93
CA CYS A 251 -16.95 0.77 -22.05
C CYS A 251 -17.51 0.78 -23.48
N GLY A 252 -16.66 0.69 -24.50
CA GLY A 252 -17.04 0.88 -25.91
C GLY A 252 -17.89 -0.23 -26.53
N PHE A 253 -18.12 -1.35 -25.85
CA PHE A 253 -18.91 -2.49 -26.36
C PHE A 253 -20.16 -2.79 -25.52
N VAL A 254 -20.38 -2.11 -24.39
CA VAL A 254 -21.60 -2.20 -23.56
C VAL A 254 -22.91 -2.11 -24.35
N PRO A 255 -23.08 -1.21 -25.36
CA PRO A 255 -24.33 -1.12 -26.10
C PRO A 255 -24.66 -2.39 -26.90
N PHE A 256 -23.64 -3.18 -27.29
CA PHE A 256 -23.87 -4.45 -27.98
C PHE A 256 -24.63 -5.46 -27.12
N LEU A 257 -24.49 -5.39 -25.78
CA LEU A 257 -25.22 -6.26 -24.87
C LEU A 257 -26.73 -5.97 -24.93
N PHE A 258 -27.13 -4.70 -24.89
CA PHE A 258 -28.52 -4.28 -25.01
C PHE A 258 -29.14 -4.70 -26.35
N LYS A 259 -28.40 -4.51 -27.45
CA LYS A 259 -28.77 -4.98 -28.78
C LYS A 259 -29.04 -6.49 -28.86
N TYR A 260 -28.40 -7.28 -27.99
CA TYR A 260 -28.51 -8.74 -27.94
C TYR A 260 -29.39 -9.27 -26.80
N GLY A 261 -30.12 -8.39 -26.09
CA GLY A 261 -31.16 -8.77 -25.14
C GLY A 261 -30.84 -8.52 -23.66
N PHE A 262 -29.68 -7.98 -23.31
CA PHE A 262 -29.42 -7.55 -21.93
C PHE A 262 -30.34 -6.38 -21.53
N ASP A 263 -31.05 -6.54 -20.42
CA ASP A 263 -31.98 -5.56 -19.84
C ASP A 263 -31.60 -5.22 -18.37
N GLY A 264 -30.36 -5.56 -17.97
CA GLY A 264 -29.84 -5.31 -16.63
C GLY A 264 -29.17 -3.93 -16.47
N PRO A 265 -28.79 -3.57 -15.23
CA PRO A 265 -28.19 -2.28 -14.91
C PRO A 265 -26.71 -2.17 -15.33
N VAL A 266 -26.30 -0.92 -15.61
CA VAL A 266 -24.89 -0.54 -15.78
C VAL A 266 -24.47 0.36 -14.60
N TYR A 267 -23.48 -0.06 -13.81
CA TYR A 267 -22.99 0.71 -12.66
C TYR A 267 -21.65 1.38 -12.96
N CYS A 268 -21.57 2.69 -12.74
CA CYS A 268 -20.34 3.47 -12.93
C CYS A 268 -20.39 4.77 -12.10
N SER A 269 -19.40 5.66 -12.22
CA SER A 269 -19.43 6.97 -11.53
C SER A 269 -20.31 8.00 -12.27
N GLU A 270 -20.77 9.07 -11.58
CA GLU A 270 -21.56 10.15 -12.21
C GLU A 270 -20.85 10.82 -13.42
N PRO A 271 -19.52 11.10 -13.39
CA PRO A 271 -18.81 11.52 -14.62
C PRO A 271 -18.69 10.41 -15.67
N THR A 272 -18.51 9.16 -15.26
CA THR A 272 -18.31 8.04 -16.18
C THR A 272 -19.53 7.76 -17.05
N SER A 273 -20.76 7.88 -16.53
CA SER A 273 -21.98 7.63 -17.31
C SER A 273 -22.11 8.58 -18.51
N VAL A 274 -21.86 9.88 -18.28
CA VAL A 274 -21.94 10.92 -19.31
C VAL A 274 -20.79 10.80 -20.31
N LEU A 275 -19.55 10.56 -19.83
CA LEU A 275 -18.38 10.42 -20.71
C LEU A 275 -18.41 9.13 -21.54
N MET A 276 -18.96 8.04 -21.00
CA MET A 276 -19.25 6.81 -21.73
C MET A 276 -20.23 7.08 -22.88
N THR A 277 -21.33 7.78 -22.60
CA THR A 277 -22.33 8.18 -23.61
C THR A 277 -21.70 9.04 -24.70
N LEU A 278 -20.90 10.05 -24.34
CA LEU A 278 -20.15 10.90 -25.29
C LEU A 278 -19.28 10.06 -26.24
N LEU A 279 -18.48 9.16 -25.69
CA LEU A 279 -17.48 8.41 -26.46
C LEU A 279 -18.10 7.29 -27.30
N GLN A 280 -19.19 6.66 -26.82
CA GLN A 280 -19.96 5.69 -27.62
C GLN A 280 -20.64 6.37 -28.83
N LEU A 281 -21.18 7.58 -28.66
CA LEU A 281 -21.74 8.36 -29.78
C LEU A 281 -20.66 8.87 -30.76
N ASP A 282 -19.51 9.31 -30.26
CA ASP A 282 -18.34 9.70 -31.09
C ASP A 282 -17.81 8.51 -31.91
N TYR A 283 -17.72 7.33 -31.31
CA TYR A 283 -17.33 6.09 -31.99
C TYR A 283 -18.28 5.73 -33.15
N LEU A 284 -19.59 5.87 -32.94
CA LEU A 284 -20.58 5.65 -34.02
C LEU A 284 -20.48 6.72 -35.12
N ASP A 285 -20.32 8.00 -34.77
CA ASP A 285 -20.22 9.10 -35.74
C ASP A 285 -18.96 9.00 -36.61
N VAL A 286 -17.81 8.69 -36.00
CA VAL A 286 -16.55 8.43 -36.72
C VAL A 286 -16.67 7.18 -37.62
N GLY A 287 -17.16 6.06 -37.09
CA GLY A 287 -17.30 4.81 -37.85
C GLY A 287 -18.20 4.97 -39.08
N ASN A 288 -19.34 5.66 -38.95
CA ASN A 288 -20.23 5.95 -40.08
C ASN A 288 -19.57 6.86 -41.14
N LYS A 289 -18.79 7.87 -40.72
CA LYS A 289 -18.08 8.78 -41.64
C LYS A 289 -16.94 8.09 -42.41
N GLU A 290 -16.34 7.07 -41.81
CA GLU A 290 -15.25 6.28 -42.41
C GLU A 290 -15.78 5.04 -43.17
N GLY A 291 -17.10 4.81 -43.19
CA GLY A 291 -17.75 3.72 -43.90
C GLY A 291 -17.61 2.35 -43.23
N ALA A 292 -17.23 2.32 -41.96
CA ALA A 292 -17.07 1.11 -41.17
C ALA A 292 -18.43 0.58 -40.65
N TYR A 293 -18.57 -0.74 -40.57
CA TYR A 293 -19.76 -1.36 -39.99
C TYR A 293 -19.71 -1.28 -38.46
N ALA A 294 -20.55 -0.43 -37.87
CA ALA A 294 -20.68 -0.32 -36.42
C ALA A 294 -21.36 -1.56 -35.81
N PRO A 295 -20.88 -2.08 -34.66
CA PRO A 295 -21.46 -3.26 -34.03
C PRO A 295 -22.87 -3.00 -33.44
N TYR A 296 -23.20 -1.75 -33.11
CA TYR A 296 -24.47 -1.29 -32.53
C TYR A 296 -24.89 0.08 -33.13
N ASP A 297 -26.09 0.58 -32.80
CA ASP A 297 -26.60 1.89 -33.22
C ASP A 297 -26.90 2.85 -32.04
N GLN A 298 -27.41 4.06 -32.32
CA GLN A 298 -27.66 5.10 -31.30
C GLN A 298 -28.78 4.75 -30.31
N LYS A 299 -29.72 3.85 -30.66
CA LYS A 299 -30.74 3.33 -29.75
C LYS A 299 -30.11 2.45 -28.69
N ASP A 300 -29.17 1.59 -29.09
CA ASP A 300 -28.45 0.71 -28.16
C ASP A 300 -27.68 1.55 -27.12
N VAL A 301 -27.13 2.71 -27.53
CA VAL A 301 -26.52 3.70 -26.62
C VAL A 301 -27.57 4.41 -25.74
N ARG A 302 -28.79 4.62 -26.23
CA ARG A 302 -29.92 5.13 -25.43
C ARG A 302 -30.32 4.12 -24.34
N GLU A 303 -30.33 2.83 -24.65
CA GLU A 303 -30.60 1.79 -23.65
C GLU A 303 -29.52 1.73 -22.57
N VAL A 304 -28.23 1.89 -22.93
CA VAL A 304 -27.16 2.07 -21.94
C VAL A 304 -27.45 3.26 -21.02
N VAL A 305 -27.89 4.41 -21.56
CA VAL A 305 -28.27 5.57 -20.73
C VAL A 305 -29.42 5.23 -19.77
N MET A 306 -30.47 4.58 -20.28
CA MET A 306 -31.66 4.20 -19.50
C MET A 306 -31.35 3.28 -18.32
N HIS A 307 -30.50 2.28 -18.57
CA HIS A 307 -30.11 1.27 -17.59
C HIS A 307 -28.91 1.67 -16.70
N THR A 308 -28.29 2.84 -16.96
CA THR A 308 -27.15 3.29 -16.14
C THR A 308 -27.59 3.83 -14.77
N ILE A 309 -27.09 3.21 -13.71
CA ILE A 309 -27.30 3.58 -12.31
C ILE A 309 -25.98 4.13 -11.73
N PRO A 310 -25.76 5.45 -11.72
CA PRO A 310 -24.50 6.02 -11.26
C PRO A 310 -24.32 5.95 -9.72
N VAL A 311 -23.08 5.74 -9.29
CA VAL A 311 -22.65 5.51 -7.90
C VAL A 311 -21.53 6.48 -7.52
N LYS A 312 -21.57 7.02 -6.30
CA LYS A 312 -20.51 7.91 -5.79
C LYS A 312 -19.41 7.12 -5.09
N TYR A 313 -18.19 7.66 -5.07
CA TYR A 313 -17.06 7.01 -4.39
C TYR A 313 -17.38 6.76 -2.91
N GLY A 314 -16.98 5.60 -2.39
CA GLY A 314 -17.22 5.16 -1.01
C GLY A 314 -18.65 4.72 -0.69
N VAL A 315 -19.59 4.77 -1.65
CA VAL A 315 -20.99 4.36 -1.43
C VAL A 315 -21.17 2.88 -1.73
N VAL A 316 -21.34 2.09 -0.67
CA VAL A 316 -21.71 0.66 -0.76
C VAL A 316 -23.09 0.54 -1.41
N THR A 317 -23.18 -0.33 -2.42
CA THR A 317 -24.34 -0.49 -3.30
C THR A 317 -24.58 -1.98 -3.54
N ASP A 318 -25.72 -2.53 -3.14
CA ASP A 318 -26.11 -3.91 -3.49
C ASP A 318 -26.37 -4.00 -5.00
N VAL A 319 -25.65 -4.87 -5.73
CA VAL A 319 -25.76 -5.00 -7.20
C VAL A 319 -26.26 -6.36 -7.67
N ALA A 320 -26.20 -7.37 -6.78
CA ALA A 320 -26.86 -8.67 -6.91
C ALA A 320 -27.15 -9.21 -5.49
N PRO A 321 -27.92 -10.30 -5.29
CA PRO A 321 -28.33 -10.78 -3.96
C PRO A 321 -27.19 -11.11 -3.00
N ASP A 322 -26.03 -11.48 -3.55
CA ASP A 322 -24.80 -11.77 -2.81
C ASP A 322 -23.59 -10.92 -3.24
N ILE A 323 -23.78 -9.84 -4.01
CA ILE A 323 -22.68 -8.95 -4.43
C ILE A 323 -23.00 -7.49 -4.09
N LYS A 324 -22.07 -6.84 -3.39
CA LYS A 324 -22.08 -5.40 -3.13
C LYS A 324 -20.87 -4.72 -3.80
N LEU A 325 -21.12 -3.61 -4.47
CA LEU A 325 -20.14 -2.74 -5.13
C LEU A 325 -19.77 -1.55 -4.24
N THR A 326 -18.50 -1.15 -4.26
CA THR A 326 -18.03 0.18 -3.85
C THR A 326 -17.02 0.72 -4.88
N LEU A 327 -17.14 1.98 -5.27
CA LEU A 327 -16.18 2.64 -6.17
C LEU A 327 -15.21 3.52 -5.37
N HIS A 328 -13.93 3.60 -5.76
CA HIS A 328 -12.93 4.48 -5.13
C HIS A 328 -12.08 5.18 -6.22
N ASN A 329 -11.53 6.38 -5.96
CA ASN A 329 -10.77 7.14 -6.97
C ASN A 329 -9.54 6.39 -7.52
N ALA A 330 -9.48 6.15 -8.83
CA ALA A 330 -8.31 5.57 -9.52
C ALA A 330 -7.31 6.60 -10.08
N GLY A 331 -7.62 7.90 -10.08
CA GLY A 331 -6.70 8.96 -10.51
C GLY A 331 -6.29 8.95 -11.99
N HIS A 332 -6.92 8.13 -12.83
CA HIS A 332 -6.56 7.92 -14.24
C HIS A 332 -7.22 8.95 -15.17
N ILE A 333 -8.56 9.02 -15.15
CA ILE A 333 -9.39 10.09 -15.73
C ILE A 333 -10.47 10.54 -14.72
N ILE A 334 -11.19 11.63 -15.00
CA ILE A 334 -12.32 12.04 -14.13
C ILE A 334 -13.35 10.91 -14.03
N GLY A 335 -13.82 10.61 -12.81
CA GLY A 335 -14.72 9.48 -12.54
C GLY A 335 -14.07 8.09 -12.58
N SER A 336 -12.78 7.96 -12.92
CA SER A 336 -12.12 6.64 -12.97
C SER A 336 -12.10 5.96 -11.61
N SER A 337 -12.56 4.71 -11.60
CA SER A 337 -12.92 3.98 -10.40
C SER A 337 -12.12 2.69 -10.23
N ILE A 338 -11.48 2.55 -9.07
CA ILE A 338 -11.20 1.24 -8.49
C ILE A 338 -12.54 0.60 -8.16
N VAL A 339 -12.78 -0.59 -8.70
CA VAL A 339 -13.92 -1.43 -8.34
C VAL A 339 -13.55 -2.26 -7.11
N HIS A 340 -14.31 -2.13 -6.03
CA HIS A 340 -14.31 -3.06 -4.90
C HIS A 340 -15.61 -3.87 -4.93
N LEU A 341 -15.49 -5.18 -5.18
CA LEU A 341 -16.59 -6.13 -4.97
C LEU A 341 -16.45 -6.82 -3.61
N HIS A 342 -17.56 -6.89 -2.89
CA HIS A 342 -17.76 -7.67 -1.67
C HIS A 342 -18.79 -8.77 -1.96
N ILE A 343 -18.34 -10.03 -1.93
CA ILE A 343 -19.13 -11.19 -2.37
C ILE A 343 -19.49 -12.08 -1.18
N GLY A 344 -20.74 -12.53 -1.12
CA GLY A 344 -21.35 -13.22 0.01
C GLY A 344 -21.43 -12.34 1.27
N GLU A 345 -21.47 -12.98 2.44
CA GLU A 345 -21.32 -12.32 3.74
C GLU A 345 -19.81 -12.13 4.06
N GLY A 346 -19.09 -11.49 3.13
CA GLY A 346 -17.63 -11.48 3.13
C GLY A 346 -17.03 -12.87 2.91
N LEU A 347 -17.53 -13.61 1.93
CA LEU A 347 -16.88 -14.83 1.43
C LEU A 347 -15.53 -14.48 0.77
N HIS A 348 -15.54 -13.45 -0.10
CA HIS A 348 -14.40 -13.06 -0.93
C HIS A 348 -14.53 -11.59 -1.42
N ASN A 349 -13.41 -10.87 -1.59
CA ASN A 349 -13.40 -9.44 -1.97
C ASN A 349 -12.29 -9.15 -3.03
N VAL A 350 -12.47 -8.14 -3.90
CA VAL A 350 -11.55 -7.87 -5.06
C VAL A 350 -11.14 -6.37 -5.20
N VAL A 351 -9.85 -5.95 -5.04
CA VAL A 351 -9.41 -4.51 -4.80
C VAL A 351 -7.89 -4.11 -4.99
N TYR A 352 -7.45 -2.80 -4.88
CA TYR A 352 -6.25 -2.08 -5.52
C TYR A 352 -5.27 -1.11 -4.64
N SER A 353 -4.23 -0.40 -5.23
CA SER A 353 -3.09 0.89 -4.91
C SER A 353 -2.26 0.69 -3.34
N VAL A 354 -0.92 0.94 -3.29
CA VAL A 354 -0.08 1.60 -2.23
C VAL A 354 1.29 2.38 -2.51
N ASP A 355 2.13 2.70 -1.49
CA ASP A 355 3.63 2.82 -1.51
C ASP A 355 4.39 2.29 -0.23
N TRP A 356 5.34 2.93 0.53
CA TRP A 356 6.40 2.25 1.37
C TRP A 356 6.37 2.15 2.96
N SER A 357 7.37 2.61 3.77
CA SER A 357 8.24 1.71 4.63
C SER A 357 8.54 1.92 6.15
N SER A 358 9.21 0.94 6.85
CA SER A 358 9.62 1.00 8.32
C SER A 358 10.74 0.03 8.88
N PRO A 359 11.44 0.31 10.03
CA PRO A 359 12.59 -0.46 10.63
C PRO A 359 12.28 -1.67 11.57
N ILE A 360 13.21 -2.59 11.97
CA ILE A 360 12.89 -4.05 12.23
C ILE A 360 13.57 -4.93 13.32
N THR A 361 12.83 -5.98 13.72
CA THR A 361 13.32 -7.27 14.29
C THR A 361 13.27 -8.37 13.21
N VAL A 362 14.33 -9.17 13.07
CA VAL A 362 14.36 -10.32 12.14
C VAL A 362 14.92 -11.57 12.82
N ILE A 363 14.78 -12.72 12.17
CA ILE A 363 15.39 -14.00 12.53
C ILE A 363 16.16 -14.48 11.29
N ASP A 364 17.39 -14.93 11.47
CA ASP A 364 18.25 -15.40 10.39
C ASP A 364 17.99 -16.90 10.05
N PRO A 365 18.62 -17.42 8.98
CA PRO A 365 18.44 -18.82 8.55
C PRO A 365 18.84 -19.87 9.58
N ALA A 366 19.79 -19.54 10.48
CA ALA A 366 20.21 -20.42 11.57
C ALA A 366 19.24 -20.37 12.76
N GLY A 367 18.12 -19.65 12.63
CA GLY A 367 17.13 -19.46 13.67
C GLY A 367 17.50 -18.40 14.70
N GLN A 368 18.55 -17.60 14.47
CA GLN A 368 18.97 -16.60 15.44
C GLN A 368 18.28 -15.25 15.21
N VAL A 369 17.69 -14.69 16.26
CA VAL A 369 17.09 -13.35 16.23
C VAL A 369 18.18 -12.29 16.12
N GLN A 370 17.97 -11.34 15.21
CA GLN A 370 18.78 -10.14 15.05
C GLN A 370 17.88 -8.91 15.08
N ILE A 371 18.14 -7.98 16.02
CA ILE A 371 17.54 -6.64 16.00
C ILE A 371 18.51 -5.71 15.28
N THR A 372 18.05 -5.01 14.25
CA THR A 372 18.92 -4.30 13.33
C THR A 372 18.19 -3.13 12.68
N ARG A 373 18.90 -2.05 12.36
CA ARG A 373 18.29 -1.01 11.53
C ARG A 373 18.08 -1.63 10.16
N ILE A 374 16.87 -1.51 9.64
CA ILE A 374 16.53 -1.99 8.32
C ILE A 374 17.46 -1.45 7.23
N GLY A 375 17.98 -0.22 7.39
CA GLY A 375 19.04 0.31 6.54
C GLY A 375 20.30 -0.55 6.52
N GLU A 376 20.78 -0.98 7.69
CA GLU A 376 22.06 -1.68 7.87
C GLU A 376 21.97 -3.20 7.60
N LEU A 377 20.77 -3.78 7.65
CA LEU A 377 20.52 -5.13 7.16
C LEU A 377 20.44 -5.12 5.64
N ILE A 378 19.62 -4.24 5.07
CA ILE A 378 19.34 -4.24 3.65
C ILE A 378 20.54 -3.74 2.85
N ASP A 379 21.20 -2.65 3.26
CA ASP A 379 22.42 -2.17 2.59
C ASP A 379 23.53 -3.23 2.55
N ARG A 380 23.57 -4.15 3.52
CA ARG A 380 24.52 -5.27 3.61
C ARG A 380 24.13 -6.41 2.68
N LEU A 381 22.87 -6.84 2.73
CA LEU A 381 22.34 -7.85 1.81
C LEU A 381 22.45 -7.39 0.34
N MET A 382 22.36 -6.08 0.07
CA MET A 382 22.59 -5.44 -1.25
C MET A 382 24.08 -5.30 -1.63
N GLN A 383 25.01 -5.71 -0.77
CA GLN A 383 26.45 -5.84 -1.07
C GLN A 383 26.84 -7.31 -1.21
N GLU A 384 26.31 -8.17 -0.34
CA GLU A 384 26.50 -9.63 -0.34
C GLU A 384 25.84 -10.28 -1.58
N HIS A 385 24.63 -9.80 -1.93
CA HIS A 385 23.88 -10.22 -3.12
C HIS A 385 23.81 -9.06 -4.12
N LYS A 386 23.96 -9.35 -5.43
CA LYS A 386 23.80 -8.33 -6.48
C LYS A 386 22.37 -7.77 -6.45
N PRO A 387 22.20 -6.47 -6.14
CA PRO A 387 20.87 -5.87 -6.09
C PRO A 387 20.36 -5.59 -7.51
N THR A 388 19.03 -5.51 -7.64
CA THR A 388 18.41 -4.99 -8.86
C THR A 388 18.69 -3.49 -8.98
N LYS A 389 19.11 -3.04 -10.16
CA LYS A 389 19.32 -1.60 -10.45
C LYS A 389 17.98 -0.94 -10.77
N GLY A 390 17.71 0.23 -10.17
CA GLY A 390 16.51 1.01 -10.39
C GLY A 390 16.37 2.10 -9.32
N PHE A 391 15.23 2.80 -9.28
CA PHE A 391 14.91 3.71 -8.18
C PHE A 391 14.63 2.93 -6.89
N VAL A 392 13.91 1.80 -6.99
CA VAL A 392 13.79 0.80 -5.90
C VAL A 392 14.75 -0.36 -6.18
N GLU A 393 15.83 -0.43 -5.43
CA GLU A 393 16.74 -1.57 -5.42
C GLU A 393 16.14 -2.70 -4.55
N ARG A 394 16.26 -3.97 -4.97
CA ARG A 394 15.73 -5.13 -4.22
C ARG A 394 16.71 -6.31 -4.16
N VAL A 395 16.75 -6.96 -2.99
CA VAL A 395 17.31 -8.30 -2.77
C VAL A 395 16.20 -9.26 -2.28
N PRO A 396 15.96 -10.40 -2.96
CA PRO A 396 15.06 -11.43 -2.45
C PRO A 396 15.62 -12.09 -1.18
N ASN A 397 14.77 -12.58 -0.28
CA ASN A 397 15.21 -13.44 0.81
C ASN A 397 15.58 -14.83 0.25
N LEU A 398 16.86 -15.03 -0.07
CA LEU A 398 17.38 -16.31 -0.57
C LEU A 398 17.72 -17.28 0.56
N ASP A 399 18.20 -16.75 1.69
CA ASP A 399 18.78 -17.56 2.75
C ASP A 399 17.74 -18.16 3.70
N GLY A 400 16.55 -17.56 3.82
CA GLY A 400 15.44 -18.06 4.65
C GLY A 400 15.12 -17.24 5.91
N TRP A 401 15.50 -15.97 5.94
CA TRP A 401 15.19 -15.02 7.02
C TRP A 401 13.69 -14.91 7.35
N LYS A 402 13.36 -14.58 8.59
CA LYS A 402 11.99 -14.46 9.15
C LYS A 402 11.86 -13.19 9.99
N THR A 403 10.64 -12.87 10.41
CA THR A 403 10.33 -11.79 11.36
C THR A 403 9.14 -12.22 12.24
N PHE A 404 8.70 -11.35 13.14
CA PHE A 404 7.47 -11.51 13.89
C PHE A 404 6.40 -10.61 13.28
N ALA A 405 5.20 -11.14 13.09
CA ALA A 405 4.00 -10.38 12.69
C ALA A 405 2.86 -10.73 13.65
N PHE A 406 1.84 -9.90 13.75
CA PHE A 406 0.61 -10.26 14.44
C PHE A 406 -0.50 -10.65 13.47
N ASP A 407 -1.39 -11.51 13.95
CA ASP A 407 -2.64 -11.86 13.28
C ASP A 407 -3.74 -10.89 13.74
N PRO A 408 -4.30 -10.03 12.86
CA PRO A 408 -5.32 -9.07 13.26
C PRO A 408 -6.63 -9.72 13.73
N SER A 409 -6.87 -11.00 13.40
CA SER A 409 -8.09 -11.72 13.79
C SER A 409 -8.00 -12.39 15.17
N THR A 410 -6.79 -12.80 15.59
CA THR A 410 -6.58 -13.47 16.89
C THR A 410 -5.75 -12.66 17.89
N CYS A 411 -5.18 -11.52 17.47
CA CYS A 411 -4.21 -10.74 18.25
C CYS A 411 -2.99 -11.55 18.73
N GLU A 412 -2.67 -12.66 18.08
CA GLU A 412 -1.49 -13.48 18.37
C GLU A 412 -0.26 -13.01 17.60
N LEU A 413 0.92 -13.02 18.23
CA LEU A 413 2.20 -12.80 17.55
C LEU A 413 2.74 -14.13 17.00
N LYS A 414 3.08 -14.17 15.71
CA LYS A 414 3.51 -15.36 14.96
C LYS A 414 4.85 -15.11 14.25
N THR A 415 5.71 -16.13 14.20
CA THR A 415 6.99 -16.08 13.45
C THR A 415 6.73 -16.42 11.99
N VAL A 416 7.11 -15.52 11.07
CA VAL A 416 6.70 -15.56 9.65
C VAL A 416 7.87 -15.23 8.73
N PRO A 417 8.01 -15.89 7.56
CA PRO A 417 9.15 -15.65 6.69
C PRO A 417 9.11 -14.25 6.05
N ILE A 418 10.29 -13.63 5.95
CA ILE A 418 10.48 -12.43 5.13
C ILE A 418 10.49 -12.88 3.68
N THR A 419 9.89 -12.11 2.78
CA THR A 419 9.88 -12.43 1.34
C THR A 419 11.00 -11.67 0.61
N SER A 420 11.28 -10.43 1.02
CA SER A 420 12.41 -9.65 0.50
C SER A 420 12.74 -8.36 1.25
N PHE A 421 13.89 -7.80 0.84
CA PHE A 421 14.58 -6.64 1.37
C PHE A 421 14.70 -5.55 0.27
N LEU A 422 14.31 -4.31 0.57
CA LEU A 422 14.08 -3.22 -0.39
C LEU A 422 14.84 -1.92 -0.02
N ARG A 423 15.32 -1.13 -1.00
CA ARG A 423 15.73 0.28 -0.76
C ARG A 423 15.42 1.26 -1.91
N HIS A 424 14.78 2.41 -1.62
CA HIS A 424 14.60 3.54 -2.57
C HIS A 424 14.87 4.93 -1.95
N PRO A 425 15.16 5.96 -2.76
CA PRO A 425 15.43 7.32 -2.30
C PRO A 425 14.27 8.03 -1.58
N ILE A 426 14.60 9.02 -0.74
CA ILE A 426 13.61 9.77 0.06
C ILE A 426 12.94 10.86 -0.80
N SER A 427 11.61 10.84 -0.84
CA SER A 427 10.75 11.76 -1.60
C SER A 427 9.60 12.37 -0.80
N GLU A 428 9.51 12.06 0.50
CA GLU A 428 8.45 12.50 1.42
C GLU A 428 9.05 12.97 2.75
N GLU A 429 8.31 13.76 3.52
CA GLU A 429 8.75 14.21 4.85
C GLU A 429 8.78 13.05 5.87
N LEU A 430 9.84 13.00 6.66
CA LEU A 430 10.05 11.97 7.70
C LEU A 430 9.62 12.47 9.08
N TYR A 431 8.90 11.62 9.80
CA TYR A 431 8.41 11.90 11.15
C TYR A 431 8.91 10.85 12.15
N GLU A 432 9.42 11.32 13.29
CA GLU A 432 9.69 10.52 14.49
C GLU A 432 8.48 10.63 15.43
N VAL A 433 7.62 9.60 15.41
CA VAL A 433 6.56 9.43 16.41
C VAL A 433 7.17 8.84 17.66
N THR A 434 7.00 9.48 18.82
CA THR A 434 7.51 9.03 20.13
C THR A 434 6.35 8.82 21.11
N THR A 435 6.35 7.70 21.82
CA THR A 435 5.28 7.29 22.74
C THR A 435 5.53 7.69 24.20
N SER A 436 4.56 7.42 25.08
CA SER A 436 4.57 7.79 26.51
C SER A 436 5.74 7.16 27.25
N THR A 437 6.00 5.88 26.99
CA THR A 437 7.12 5.11 27.57
C THR A 437 8.40 5.17 26.74
N GLY A 438 8.48 6.03 25.73
CA GLY A 438 9.70 6.29 24.96
C GLY A 438 9.99 5.36 23.78
N ARG A 439 9.03 4.53 23.33
CA ARG A 439 9.11 3.85 22.02
C ARG A 439 9.10 4.89 20.91
N LYS A 440 9.63 4.55 19.73
CA LYS A 440 9.65 5.44 18.56
C LYS A 440 9.47 4.70 17.24
N ALA A 441 8.71 5.29 16.32
CA ALA A 441 8.74 4.96 14.90
C ALA A 441 9.39 6.11 14.12
N ARG A 442 10.15 5.79 13.06
CA ARG A 442 10.59 6.77 12.04
C ARG A 442 10.07 6.30 10.70
N VAL A 443 9.21 7.12 10.11
CA VAL A 443 8.22 6.74 9.08
C VAL A 443 7.90 7.97 8.24
N THR A 444 7.53 7.79 6.97
CA THR A 444 7.06 8.92 6.14
C THR A 444 5.64 9.32 6.54
N ASP A 445 5.25 10.56 6.23
CA ASP A 445 3.92 11.13 6.54
C ASP A 445 2.72 10.23 6.12
N SER A 446 2.86 9.57 4.98
CA SER A 446 1.85 8.73 4.34
C SER A 446 1.95 7.24 4.69
N HIS A 447 2.91 6.87 5.55
CA HIS A 447 3.09 5.49 5.99
C HIS A 447 1.96 5.06 6.95
N SER A 448 1.64 3.77 6.95
CA SER A 448 0.62 3.18 7.82
C SER A 448 1.23 2.61 9.10
N VAL A 449 0.67 2.93 10.26
CA VAL A 449 1.00 2.26 11.53
C VAL A 449 -0.28 1.86 12.26
N PHE A 450 -0.22 0.83 13.12
CA PHE A 450 -1.41 0.37 13.82
C PHE A 450 -1.74 1.22 15.05
N THR A 451 -3.00 1.64 15.11
CA THR A 451 -3.66 2.32 16.22
C THR A 451 -4.77 1.43 16.80
N VAL A 452 -5.37 1.83 17.91
CA VAL A 452 -6.51 1.14 18.53
C VAL A 452 -7.63 2.12 18.86
N SER A 453 -8.87 1.76 18.55
CA SER A 453 -10.06 2.56 18.88
C SER A 453 -11.33 1.69 18.92
N ASN A 454 -12.27 2.00 19.81
CA ASN A 454 -13.64 1.44 19.83
C ASN A 454 -13.73 -0.10 19.75
N GLY A 455 -12.80 -0.83 20.37
CA GLY A 455 -12.76 -2.29 20.32
C GLY A 455 -12.12 -2.88 19.04
N GLN A 456 -11.35 -2.10 18.26
CA GLN A 456 -10.64 -2.59 17.07
C GLN A 456 -9.20 -2.08 16.98
N ILE A 457 -8.31 -2.91 16.41
CA ILE A 457 -6.95 -2.54 16.01
C ILE A 457 -6.97 -2.30 14.50
N ALA A 458 -6.52 -1.12 14.05
CA ALA A 458 -6.60 -0.69 12.66
C ALA A 458 -5.33 0.04 12.20
N ALA A 459 -5.04 0.00 10.91
CA ALA A 459 -3.97 0.79 10.30
C ALA A 459 -4.43 2.24 10.07
N ALA A 460 -3.64 3.22 10.53
CA ALA A 460 -3.87 4.66 10.34
C ALA A 460 -2.61 5.33 9.80
N LYS A 461 -2.74 6.46 9.07
CA LYS A 461 -1.56 7.16 8.54
C LYS A 461 -0.88 8.02 9.60
N VAL A 462 0.43 8.21 9.47
CA VAL A 462 1.22 9.03 10.40
C VAL A 462 0.70 10.48 10.49
N ARG A 463 0.26 11.05 9.36
CA ARG A 463 -0.41 12.36 9.27
C ARG A 463 -1.76 12.47 10.01
N GLU A 464 -2.44 11.35 10.22
CA GLU A 464 -3.76 11.28 10.86
C GLU A 464 -3.62 11.15 12.40
N LEU A 465 -2.48 10.64 12.88
CA LEU A 465 -2.17 10.52 14.30
C LEU A 465 -2.10 11.87 15.01
N ARG A 466 -2.58 11.89 16.26
CA ARG A 466 -2.57 13.03 17.16
C ARG A 466 -1.89 12.67 18.47
N LYS A 467 -1.42 13.69 19.18
CA LYS A 467 -0.86 13.53 20.53
C LYS A 467 -1.98 13.14 21.50
N GLY A 468 -1.98 11.89 21.96
CA GLY A 468 -3.03 11.31 22.79
C GLY A 468 -3.61 10.01 22.24
N ASP A 469 -3.38 9.71 20.95
CA ASP A 469 -3.75 8.44 20.32
C ASP A 469 -2.83 7.30 20.81
N TYR A 470 -3.17 6.04 20.54
CA TYR A 470 -2.45 4.88 21.07
C TYR A 470 -1.87 4.01 19.96
N LEU A 471 -0.55 3.94 19.85
CA LEU A 471 0.11 3.00 18.93
C LEU A 471 0.11 1.59 19.52
N VAL A 472 -0.11 0.60 18.66
CA VAL A 472 -0.05 -0.83 19.02
C VAL A 472 1.37 -1.36 18.83
N GLY A 473 1.91 -1.94 19.90
CA GLY A 473 3.16 -2.69 19.90
C GLY A 473 3.06 -3.99 20.68
N THR A 474 4.13 -4.80 20.68
CA THR A 474 4.13 -6.07 21.44
C THR A 474 4.57 -5.90 22.91
N GLY A 475 3.88 -6.61 23.80
CA GLY A 475 4.21 -6.76 25.23
C GLY A 475 4.77 -8.12 25.62
N LEU A 476 4.77 -9.10 24.71
CA LEU A 476 5.35 -10.42 24.88
C LEU A 476 5.94 -10.91 23.56
N ILE A 477 7.19 -11.37 23.58
CA ILE A 477 7.73 -12.16 22.47
C ILE A 477 7.48 -13.64 22.80
N PRO A 478 6.75 -14.40 21.96
CA PRO A 478 6.52 -15.83 22.18
C PRO A 478 7.84 -16.59 22.37
N ASN A 479 7.85 -17.56 23.27
CA ASN A 479 9.05 -18.35 23.54
C ASN A 479 9.20 -19.42 22.44
N PHE A 480 10.07 -19.18 21.47
CA PHE A 480 10.38 -20.11 20.38
C PHE A 480 11.47 -21.10 20.81
N ALA A 481 11.29 -22.38 20.50
CA ALA A 481 12.19 -23.43 20.96
C ALA A 481 13.54 -23.39 20.24
N SER A 482 14.64 -23.31 20.99
CA SER A 482 15.99 -23.59 20.51
C SER A 482 16.53 -24.86 21.17
N ALA A 483 17.46 -25.54 20.48
CA ALA A 483 18.35 -26.48 21.15
C ALA A 483 19.29 -25.76 22.14
N SER A 484 20.09 -26.52 22.90
CA SER A 484 21.23 -25.96 23.64
C SER A 484 22.07 -25.05 22.73
N PRO A 485 22.44 -23.83 23.18
CA PRO A 485 23.15 -22.87 22.35
C PRO A 485 24.61 -23.32 22.16
N MET A 486 24.85 -24.16 21.14
CA MET A 486 26.16 -24.66 20.79
C MET A 486 26.81 -23.85 19.66
N ILE A 487 28.14 -23.76 19.69
CA ILE A 487 28.97 -23.10 18.67
C ILE A 487 29.99 -24.11 18.14
N GLU A 488 30.03 -24.34 16.83
CA GLU A 488 31.10 -25.12 16.21
C GLU A 488 32.42 -24.34 16.24
N LEU A 489 33.48 -24.99 16.72
CA LEU A 489 34.83 -24.42 16.76
C LEU A 489 35.64 -24.97 15.58
N ASP A 490 36.07 -24.07 14.68
CA ASP A 490 36.75 -24.43 13.43
C ASP A 490 37.92 -25.40 13.69
N GLU A 491 37.76 -26.60 13.16
CA GLU A 491 38.74 -27.68 13.16
C GLU A 491 40.14 -27.24 12.75
N ARG A 492 40.30 -26.23 11.88
CA ARG A 492 41.61 -25.73 11.42
C ARG A 492 42.24 -24.67 12.33
N GLU A 493 41.45 -23.85 13.01
CA GLU A 493 41.98 -22.89 14.00
C GLU A 493 42.34 -23.59 15.33
N PHE A 494 41.59 -24.63 15.69
CA PHE A 494 41.69 -25.30 16.97
C PHE A 494 42.36 -26.70 16.94
N ARG A 495 42.59 -27.35 15.77
CA ARG A 495 43.11 -28.74 15.68
C ARG A 495 44.11 -28.98 14.51
N VAL A 496 44.65 -30.21 14.42
CA VAL A 496 45.66 -30.65 13.41
C VAL A 496 45.31 -32.04 12.86
N PHE A 497 45.55 -32.30 11.57
CA PHE A 497 45.01 -33.48 10.86
C PHE A 497 46.03 -34.40 10.19
N GLU A 498 45.63 -35.67 10.00
CA GLU A 498 46.37 -36.69 9.24
C GLU A 498 46.65 -36.27 7.78
N ASN A 499 45.69 -35.63 7.13
CA ASN A 499 45.87 -35.10 5.77
C ASN A 499 46.84 -33.92 5.72
N ASP A 500 47.02 -33.17 6.81
CA ASP A 500 48.10 -32.17 6.90
C ASP A 500 49.45 -32.88 7.04
N ARG A 501 49.56 -33.97 7.82
CA ARG A 501 50.78 -34.83 7.86
C ARG A 501 51.11 -35.46 6.50
N ALA A 502 50.10 -35.80 5.70
CA ALA A 502 50.27 -36.35 4.35
C ALA A 502 50.74 -35.28 3.35
N LYS A 503 50.06 -34.12 3.32
CA LYS A 503 50.48 -32.96 2.51
C LYS A 503 51.87 -32.47 2.89
N LEU A 504 52.19 -32.40 4.18
CA LEU A 504 53.53 -32.04 4.65
C LEU A 504 54.59 -33.02 4.15
N ARG A 505 54.32 -34.34 4.17
CA ARG A 505 55.22 -35.35 3.57
C ARG A 505 55.41 -35.12 2.07
N GLN A 506 54.33 -34.84 1.33
CA GLN A 506 54.37 -34.61 -0.12
C GLN A 506 55.10 -33.30 -0.50
N LEU A 507 54.88 -32.21 0.25
CA LEU A 507 55.56 -30.91 0.10
C LEU A 507 57.06 -31.02 0.41
N LEU A 508 57.41 -31.62 1.56
CA LEU A 508 58.81 -31.84 1.95
C LEU A 508 59.55 -32.78 0.98
N GLY A 509 58.83 -33.67 0.28
CA GLY A 509 59.37 -34.47 -0.82
C GLY A 509 59.58 -33.63 -2.10
N LYS A 510 58.54 -32.95 -2.58
CA LYS A 510 58.56 -32.17 -3.84
C LYS A 510 59.65 -31.08 -3.85
N TYR A 511 59.89 -30.43 -2.72
CA TYR A 511 60.86 -29.33 -2.60
C TYR A 511 62.18 -29.75 -1.93
N ARG A 512 62.45 -31.05 -1.84
CA ARG A 512 63.67 -31.59 -1.21
C ARG A 512 64.93 -31.05 -1.86
N ASP A 513 65.01 -31.09 -3.19
CA ASP A 513 66.19 -30.65 -3.94
C ASP A 513 66.37 -29.13 -3.90
N ASP A 514 65.29 -28.35 -3.74
CA ASP A 514 65.36 -26.90 -3.51
C ASP A 514 65.90 -26.57 -2.11
N ILE A 515 65.49 -27.32 -1.09
CA ILE A 515 66.02 -27.19 0.28
C ILE A 515 67.50 -27.59 0.30
N LYS A 516 67.87 -28.67 -0.37
CA LYS A 516 69.26 -29.11 -0.56
C LYS A 516 70.10 -28.07 -1.32
N ARG A 517 69.55 -27.46 -2.38
CA ARG A 517 70.20 -26.40 -3.16
C ARG A 517 70.43 -25.12 -2.37
N LYS A 518 69.55 -24.78 -1.41
CA LYS A 518 69.65 -23.57 -0.58
C LYS A 518 70.36 -23.78 0.76
N PHE A 519 70.39 -25.01 1.29
CA PHE A 519 70.95 -25.38 2.60
C PHE A 519 71.59 -26.79 2.57
N PRO A 520 72.65 -27.03 1.77
CA PRO A 520 73.15 -28.37 1.46
C PRO A 520 73.51 -29.19 2.71
N ASP A 521 74.21 -28.60 3.67
CA ASP A 521 74.75 -29.31 4.84
C ASP A 521 73.71 -29.55 5.95
N ARG A 522 72.48 -29.05 5.82
CA ARG A 522 71.44 -29.09 6.88
C ARG A 522 70.07 -29.60 6.42
N GLU A 523 69.97 -30.11 5.19
CA GLU A 523 68.75 -30.68 4.59
C GLU A 523 67.97 -31.58 5.58
N LEU A 524 68.59 -32.68 6.01
CA LEU A 524 67.97 -33.69 6.87
C LEU A 524 67.58 -33.19 8.27
N GLU A 525 68.29 -32.19 8.80
CA GLU A 525 68.00 -31.62 10.12
C GLU A 525 66.74 -30.73 10.07
N ILE A 526 66.66 -29.86 9.05
CA ILE A 526 65.55 -28.94 8.83
C ILE A 526 64.27 -29.72 8.50
N LEU A 527 64.35 -30.69 7.58
CA LEU A 527 63.21 -31.54 7.18
C LEU A 527 62.64 -32.34 8.38
N ARG A 528 63.50 -32.78 9.30
CA ARG A 528 63.09 -33.52 10.50
C ARG A 528 62.44 -32.61 11.54
N TRP A 529 63.08 -31.49 11.89
CA TRP A 529 62.56 -30.59 12.91
C TRP A 529 61.19 -30.02 12.54
N VAL A 530 61.01 -29.60 11.28
CA VAL A 530 59.73 -29.10 10.77
C VAL A 530 58.62 -30.16 10.86
N ARG A 531 58.94 -31.44 10.64
CA ARG A 531 57.97 -32.55 10.78
C ARG A 531 57.57 -32.77 12.24
N GLU A 532 58.53 -32.77 13.16
CA GLU A 532 58.30 -32.99 14.60
C GLU A 532 57.51 -31.85 15.29
N HIS A 533 57.63 -30.62 14.78
CA HIS A 533 57.10 -29.42 15.43
C HIS A 533 55.82 -28.86 14.78
N PHE A 534 55.38 -29.44 13.64
CA PHE A 534 54.12 -29.11 12.96
C PHE A 534 52.91 -29.19 13.89
N GLU A 535 52.76 -30.32 14.56
CA GLU A 535 51.61 -30.65 15.40
C GLU A 535 51.57 -29.85 16.72
N ARG A 536 52.64 -29.10 17.03
CA ARG A 536 52.80 -28.29 18.24
C ARG A 536 52.71 -26.78 17.96
N GLY A 537 52.35 -26.38 16.73
CA GLY A 537 52.13 -24.99 16.33
C GLY A 537 53.39 -24.11 16.29
N ALA A 538 54.60 -24.70 16.32
CA ALA A 538 55.85 -23.98 16.53
C ALA A 538 56.58 -23.66 15.20
N TYR A 539 56.18 -22.55 14.56
CA TYR A 539 56.68 -22.15 13.23
C TYR A 539 57.77 -21.08 13.31
N ARG A 540 57.60 -19.96 12.59
CA ARG A 540 58.68 -19.01 12.21
C ARG A 540 59.61 -18.55 13.35
N SER A 541 59.07 -18.24 14.53
CA SER A 541 59.83 -17.64 15.64
C SER A 541 60.61 -18.66 16.45
N ALA A 542 60.12 -19.90 16.57
CA ALA A 542 60.86 -21.00 17.18
C ALA A 542 62.07 -21.38 16.32
N ILE A 543 61.88 -21.50 15.00
CA ILE A 543 62.95 -21.75 14.03
C ILE A 543 63.97 -20.61 14.02
N ALA A 544 63.50 -19.37 13.87
CA ALA A 544 64.36 -18.18 13.88
C ALA A 544 65.24 -18.10 15.14
N LYS A 545 64.68 -18.42 16.31
CA LYS A 545 65.43 -18.42 17.58
C LYS A 545 66.38 -19.62 17.72
N LYS A 546 65.96 -20.83 17.32
CA LYS A 546 66.79 -22.06 17.41
C LYS A 546 67.96 -22.07 16.43
N TYR A 547 67.75 -21.54 15.22
CA TYR A 547 68.73 -21.54 14.13
C TYR A 547 69.36 -20.15 13.88
N HIS A 548 69.20 -19.22 14.84
CA HIS A 548 69.75 -17.86 14.81
C HIS A 548 69.48 -17.06 13.51
N ALA A 549 68.37 -17.37 12.84
CA ALA A 549 68.01 -16.81 11.54
C ALA A 549 67.03 -15.63 11.66
N LYS A 550 67.15 -14.60 10.81
CA LYS A 550 66.15 -13.52 10.74
C LYS A 550 64.78 -14.09 10.35
N ALA A 551 63.76 -13.87 11.18
CA ALA A 551 62.42 -14.45 11.01
C ALA A 551 61.72 -14.09 9.69
N SER A 552 62.07 -12.96 9.07
CA SER A 552 61.63 -12.58 7.72
C SER A 552 62.14 -13.55 6.64
N ARG A 553 63.37 -14.05 6.77
CA ARG A 553 63.98 -15.00 5.84
C ARG A 553 63.31 -16.37 5.93
N VAL A 554 63.00 -16.82 7.14
CA VAL A 554 62.19 -18.04 7.38
C VAL A 554 60.80 -17.91 6.76
N ARG A 555 60.12 -16.76 6.93
CA ARG A 555 58.81 -16.51 6.30
C ARG A 555 58.89 -16.48 4.77
N SER A 556 59.95 -15.93 4.17
CA SER A 556 60.13 -15.94 2.71
C SER A 556 60.26 -17.36 2.18
N ILE A 557 61.06 -18.20 2.83
CA ILE A 557 61.23 -19.62 2.49
C ILE A 557 59.90 -20.36 2.62
N PHE A 558 59.15 -20.15 3.70
CA PHE A 558 57.84 -20.79 3.87
C PHE A 558 56.83 -20.35 2.81
N ARG A 559 56.85 -19.07 2.39
CA ARG A 559 56.03 -18.57 1.28
C ARG A 559 56.43 -19.20 -0.06
N GLU A 560 57.72 -19.30 -0.37
CA GLU A 560 58.23 -19.98 -1.58
C GLU A 560 57.85 -21.47 -1.61
N LEU A 561 57.83 -22.13 -0.45
CA LEU A 561 57.45 -23.54 -0.29
C LEU A 561 55.93 -23.77 -0.16
N GLY A 562 55.09 -22.71 -0.17
CA GLY A 562 53.64 -22.82 -0.02
C GLY A 562 53.15 -23.26 1.37
N ILE A 563 53.94 -23.00 2.42
CA ILE A 563 53.65 -23.38 3.81
C ILE A 563 53.08 -22.17 4.58
N ASP A 564 51.89 -22.34 5.17
CA ASP A 564 51.26 -21.37 6.08
C ASP A 564 52.03 -21.28 7.42
N ASP A 565 52.27 -20.06 7.92
CA ASP A 565 53.03 -19.79 9.17
C ASP A 565 52.14 -19.50 10.40
N SER A 566 50.83 -19.76 10.28
CA SER A 566 49.78 -19.53 11.29
C SER A 566 49.82 -20.50 12.49
N PRO A 567 49.90 -20.02 13.75
CA PRO A 567 49.92 -20.90 14.93
C PRO A 567 48.52 -21.43 15.30
N ARG A 568 48.33 -22.74 15.15
CA ARG A 568 47.14 -23.48 15.61
C ARG A 568 47.16 -23.70 17.13
N LEU A 569 45.98 -23.81 17.75
CA LEU A 569 45.80 -23.64 19.20
C LEU A 569 46.05 -24.90 20.05
N LYS A 570 46.09 -24.69 21.38
CA LYS A 570 46.67 -25.61 22.38
C LYS A 570 45.66 -26.17 23.39
N ALA A 571 44.36 -25.97 23.18
CA ALA A 571 43.29 -26.34 24.11
C ALA A 571 42.41 -27.42 23.50
N ASN A 572 42.16 -28.52 24.23
CA ASN A 572 41.29 -29.62 23.82
C ASN A 572 39.80 -29.24 23.99
N LEU A 573 39.38 -28.15 23.33
CA LEU A 573 37.97 -27.77 23.31
C LEU A 573 37.16 -28.80 22.48
N PRO A 574 35.93 -29.14 22.91
CA PRO A 574 35.03 -29.98 22.12
C PRO A 574 34.73 -29.33 20.77
N LYS A 575 34.35 -30.13 19.76
CA LYS A 575 34.09 -29.61 18.41
C LYS A 575 32.91 -28.62 18.43
N HIS A 576 31.87 -28.97 19.20
CA HIS A 576 30.75 -28.10 19.51
C HIS A 576 30.90 -27.65 20.95
N PHE A 577 30.97 -26.34 21.17
CA PHE A 577 31.08 -25.74 22.49
C PHE A 577 29.69 -25.28 22.95
N GLU A 578 29.18 -25.87 24.03
CA GLU A 578 27.91 -25.45 24.62
C GLU A 578 28.09 -24.18 25.45
N ILE A 579 27.35 -23.14 25.09
CA ILE A 579 27.19 -21.95 25.91
C ILE A 579 26.27 -22.33 27.08
N THR A 580 26.86 -22.76 28.20
CA THR A 580 26.10 -23.15 29.40
C THR A 580 25.41 -21.93 30.02
N ALA A 581 24.44 -22.17 30.92
CA ALA A 581 23.79 -21.08 31.66
C ALA A 581 24.81 -20.25 32.46
N HIS A 582 25.78 -20.89 33.14
CA HIS A 582 26.89 -20.20 33.82
C HIS A 582 27.78 -19.39 32.86
N PHE A 583 28.12 -19.95 31.69
CA PHE A 583 28.86 -19.18 30.67
C PHE A 583 28.03 -18.00 30.13
N SER A 584 26.70 -18.11 30.11
CA SER A 584 25.79 -17.02 29.75
C SER A 584 25.80 -15.91 30.80
N ARG A 585 25.89 -16.23 32.09
CA ARG A 585 26.13 -15.24 33.16
C ARG A 585 27.47 -14.54 33.00
N PHE A 586 28.54 -15.26 32.65
CA PHE A 586 29.81 -14.65 32.29
C PHE A 586 29.71 -13.72 31.07
N LEU A 587 28.95 -14.09 30.04
CA LEU A 587 28.64 -13.20 28.91
C LEU A 587 27.84 -11.96 29.35
N GLY A 588 27.00 -12.09 30.38
CA GLY A 588 26.30 -10.97 31.04
C GLY A 588 27.27 -10.00 31.72
N TYR A 589 28.15 -10.50 32.60
CA TYR A 589 29.20 -9.68 33.25
C TYR A 589 30.14 -9.04 32.21
N PHE A 590 30.44 -9.75 31.11
CA PHE A 590 31.26 -9.21 30.03
C PHE A 590 30.51 -8.15 29.21
N ALA A 591 29.18 -8.26 29.07
CA ALA A 591 28.36 -7.25 28.42
C ALA A 591 28.12 -6.01 29.28
N SER A 592 28.25 -6.07 30.61
CA SER A 592 28.29 -4.89 31.49
C SER A 592 29.70 -4.31 31.56
N GLU A 593 30.60 -4.99 32.29
CA GLU A 593 31.90 -4.52 32.77
C GLU A 593 33.12 -5.17 32.05
N GLY A 594 32.88 -5.83 30.91
CA GLY A 594 33.91 -6.54 30.16
C GLY A 594 34.71 -5.69 29.18
N SER A 595 36.01 -5.99 29.07
CA SER A 595 36.89 -5.45 28.02
C SER A 595 37.95 -6.45 27.58
N THR A 596 38.72 -6.15 26.51
CA THR A 596 39.88 -6.97 26.13
C THR A 596 41.10 -6.12 25.79
N GLN A 597 42.28 -6.61 26.18
CA GLN A 597 43.57 -5.96 25.92
C GLN A 597 44.54 -7.00 25.36
N GLY A 598 44.95 -6.86 24.09
CA GLY A 598 45.75 -7.88 23.41
C GLY A 598 45.01 -9.23 23.35
N ASN A 599 45.56 -10.27 23.98
CA ASN A 599 44.95 -11.59 24.18
C ASN A 599 44.37 -11.80 25.61
N THR A 600 44.26 -10.72 26.39
CA THR A 600 43.69 -10.73 27.74
C THR A 600 42.22 -10.33 27.68
N VAL A 601 41.37 -11.04 28.41
CA VAL A 601 39.98 -10.67 28.71
C VAL A 601 39.94 -10.13 30.13
N VAL A 602 39.26 -9.01 30.36
CA VAL A 602 39.22 -8.32 31.66
C VAL A 602 37.76 -8.10 32.05
N ILE A 603 37.39 -8.45 33.28
CA ILE A 603 36.14 -8.06 33.95
C ILE A 603 36.52 -7.09 35.07
N THR A 604 35.92 -5.90 35.10
CA THR A 604 36.20 -4.89 36.14
C THR A 604 35.05 -4.83 37.13
N ASN A 605 35.13 -5.55 38.25
CA ASN A 605 34.10 -5.48 39.29
C ASN A 605 34.74 -5.54 40.69
N TYR A 606 34.23 -4.69 41.59
CA TYR A 606 34.65 -4.60 42.98
C TYR A 606 34.04 -5.72 43.85
N ASP A 607 32.91 -6.30 43.43
CA ASP A 607 32.31 -7.46 44.07
C ASP A 607 33.21 -8.70 43.93
N GLU A 608 33.45 -9.39 45.06
CA GLU A 608 34.27 -10.59 45.15
C GLU A 608 33.52 -11.85 44.71
N GLU A 609 32.20 -11.93 44.90
CA GLU A 609 31.40 -13.07 44.44
C GLU A 609 31.35 -13.10 42.90
N VAL A 610 31.18 -11.93 42.26
CA VAL A 610 31.21 -11.80 40.79
C VAL A 610 32.58 -12.19 40.20
N ARG A 611 33.69 -11.77 40.82
CA ARG A 611 35.04 -12.16 40.37
C ARG A 611 35.30 -13.66 40.57
N ALA A 612 34.96 -14.21 41.74
CA ALA A 612 35.12 -15.64 42.02
C ALA A 612 34.28 -16.51 41.08
N ASP A 613 33.06 -16.10 40.74
CA ASP A 613 32.19 -16.79 39.78
C ASP A 613 32.72 -16.72 38.34
N CYS A 614 33.33 -15.59 37.94
CA CYS A 614 34.07 -15.49 36.69
C CYS A 614 35.22 -16.51 36.64
N LEU A 615 36.05 -16.59 37.68
CA LEU A 615 37.16 -17.56 37.74
C LEU A 615 36.64 -18.99 37.64
N LYS A 616 35.67 -19.35 38.49
CA LYS A 616 35.02 -20.68 38.56
C LYS A 616 34.40 -21.10 37.23
N THR A 617 33.86 -20.17 36.45
CA THR A 617 33.25 -20.43 35.14
C THR A 617 34.30 -20.60 34.03
N ILE A 618 35.42 -19.89 34.09
CA ILE A 618 36.37 -19.79 32.97
C ILE A 618 37.61 -20.70 33.12
N GLU A 619 38.16 -20.84 34.32
CA GLU A 619 39.38 -21.64 34.54
C GLU A 619 39.22 -23.10 34.11
N PRO A 620 38.16 -23.85 34.50
CA PRO A 620 38.03 -25.27 34.14
C PRO A 620 37.90 -25.51 32.63
N ILE A 621 37.38 -24.52 31.90
CA ILE A 621 37.10 -24.63 30.46
C ILE A 621 38.36 -24.34 29.62
N PHE A 622 39.13 -23.31 30.00
CA PHE A 622 40.24 -22.81 29.17
C PHE A 622 41.63 -23.14 29.70
N ASN A 623 41.76 -23.61 30.95
CA ASN A 623 43.03 -23.90 31.62
C ASN A 623 44.07 -22.78 31.37
N CYS A 624 43.65 -21.55 31.62
CA CYS A 624 44.39 -20.35 31.28
C CYS A 624 44.87 -19.60 32.51
N ARG A 625 46.09 -19.06 32.45
CA ARG A 625 46.63 -18.19 33.50
C ARG A 625 45.75 -16.96 33.65
N TYR A 626 45.38 -16.65 34.89
CA TYR A 626 44.70 -15.42 35.26
C TYR A 626 45.51 -14.60 36.24
N PHE A 627 45.06 -13.38 36.48
CA PHE A 627 45.48 -12.50 37.55
C PHE A 627 44.22 -11.86 38.16
N GLU A 628 44.15 -11.78 39.48
CA GLU A 628 43.06 -11.11 40.22
C GLU A 628 43.65 -10.03 41.13
N ASP A 629 42.93 -8.91 41.22
CA ASP A 629 43.03 -7.91 42.28
C ASP A 629 41.60 -7.50 42.71
N LYS A 630 41.46 -6.76 43.82
CA LYS A 630 40.22 -6.28 44.45
C LYS A 630 39.31 -5.38 43.57
N ARG A 631 39.57 -5.31 42.27
CA ARG A 631 38.89 -4.47 41.27
C ARG A 631 38.64 -5.18 39.95
N GLU A 632 39.40 -6.23 39.63
CA GLU A 632 39.37 -6.84 38.31
C GLU A 632 39.91 -8.28 38.28
N VAL A 633 39.39 -9.06 37.34
CA VAL A 633 39.89 -10.39 36.98
C VAL A 633 40.35 -10.36 35.52
N ARG A 634 41.57 -10.82 35.27
CA ARG A 634 42.26 -10.80 33.97
C ARG A 634 42.60 -12.21 33.49
N PHE A 635 41.94 -12.70 32.44
CA PHE A 635 42.23 -14.01 31.82
C PHE A 635 43.16 -13.86 30.62
N HIS A 636 44.38 -14.41 30.69
CA HIS A 636 45.34 -14.40 29.58
C HIS A 636 45.09 -15.57 28.61
N SER A 637 43.99 -15.51 27.86
CA SER A 637 43.54 -16.59 26.97
C SER A 637 43.15 -16.10 25.57
N ARG A 638 44.00 -16.39 24.58
CA ARG A 638 43.68 -16.21 23.14
C ARG A 638 42.45 -17.03 22.74
N SER A 639 42.26 -18.22 23.31
CA SER A 639 41.12 -19.09 23.05
C SER A 639 39.81 -18.49 23.57
N LEU A 640 39.80 -17.96 24.81
CA LEU A 640 38.62 -17.28 25.37
C LEU A 640 38.28 -16.03 24.56
N LYS A 641 39.28 -15.17 24.25
CA LYS A 641 39.03 -13.98 23.42
C LYS A 641 38.51 -14.34 22.03
N LYS A 642 39.03 -15.41 21.41
CA LYS A 642 38.51 -15.91 20.12
C LYS A 642 37.07 -16.41 20.27
N LEU A 643 36.72 -17.14 21.33
CA LEU A 643 35.33 -17.54 21.58
C LEU A 643 34.41 -16.33 21.77
N LEU A 644 34.78 -15.35 22.61
CA LEU A 644 34.00 -14.11 22.77
C LEU A 644 33.83 -13.34 21.45
N SER A 645 34.81 -13.44 20.54
CA SER A 645 34.69 -12.91 19.18
C SER A 645 33.76 -13.73 18.28
N LEU A 646 33.72 -15.06 18.44
CA LEU A 646 32.83 -15.95 17.70
C LEU A 646 31.37 -15.84 18.16
N VAL A 647 31.12 -15.61 19.45
CA VAL A 647 29.75 -15.40 19.97
C VAL A 647 29.21 -13.98 19.68
N GLY A 648 30.05 -13.08 19.17
CA GLY A 648 29.68 -11.67 18.94
C GLY A 648 29.60 -10.79 20.19
N ALA A 649 30.17 -11.22 21.33
CA ALA A 649 30.13 -10.45 22.58
C ALA A 649 31.11 -9.26 22.62
N LEU A 650 32.15 -9.25 21.77
CA LEU A 650 33.13 -8.16 21.74
C LEU A 650 32.54 -6.86 21.19
N GLY A 651 32.69 -5.76 21.93
CA GLY A 651 32.25 -4.43 21.49
C GLY A 651 32.92 -3.28 22.26
N THR A 652 32.49 -2.06 21.96
CA THR A 652 32.78 -0.84 22.74
C THR A 652 31.55 -0.44 23.55
N ALA A 653 31.63 0.50 24.49
CA ALA A 653 30.47 0.97 25.25
C ALA A 653 29.26 1.43 24.39
N ARG A 654 29.48 1.88 23.13
CA ARG A 654 28.42 2.24 22.16
C ARG A 654 28.05 1.14 21.17
N THR A 655 28.87 0.09 21.03
CA THR A 655 28.68 -1.00 20.06
C THR A 655 28.53 -2.38 20.67
N LYS A 656 28.57 -2.49 22.01
CA LYS A 656 28.18 -3.72 22.74
C LYS A 656 26.73 -4.08 22.41
N ARG A 657 26.46 -5.39 22.31
CA ARG A 657 25.19 -6.03 21.92
C ARG A 657 25.00 -7.29 22.77
N VAL A 658 23.77 -7.81 22.84
CA VAL A 658 23.56 -9.19 23.31
C VAL A 658 23.95 -10.14 22.17
N PRO A 659 24.71 -11.23 22.43
CA PRO A 659 24.94 -12.29 21.45
C PRO A 659 23.62 -12.80 20.85
N SER A 660 23.54 -12.95 19.52
CA SER A 660 22.36 -13.47 18.82
C SER A 660 21.97 -14.88 19.30
N ILE A 661 22.96 -15.69 19.68
CA ILE A 661 22.77 -17.01 20.30
C ILE A 661 22.13 -16.94 21.70
N ILE A 662 22.22 -15.81 22.41
CA ILE A 662 21.54 -15.57 23.69
C ILE A 662 20.16 -14.92 23.45
N LEU A 663 20.02 -13.98 22.51
CA LEU A 663 18.72 -13.47 22.04
C LEU A 663 17.75 -14.60 21.69
N SER A 664 18.29 -15.71 21.19
CA SER A 664 17.57 -16.87 20.68
C SER A 664 17.63 -18.10 21.58
N GLY A 665 18.47 -18.07 22.63
CA GLY A 665 18.74 -19.23 23.47
C GLY A 665 17.58 -19.60 24.41
N PRO A 666 17.67 -20.75 25.11
CA PRO A 666 16.64 -21.20 26.03
C PRO A 666 16.56 -20.29 27.28
N GLU A 667 15.43 -20.33 27.98
CA GLU A 667 15.11 -19.37 29.05
C GLU A 667 16.17 -19.33 30.17
N ALA A 668 16.77 -20.47 30.55
CA ALA A 668 17.83 -20.51 31.55
C ALA A 668 19.05 -19.64 31.18
N ASN A 669 19.47 -19.68 29.90
CA ASN A 669 20.57 -18.87 29.39
C ASN A 669 20.20 -17.38 29.31
N VAL A 670 18.94 -17.07 28.98
CA VAL A 670 18.42 -15.69 28.98
C VAL A 670 18.42 -15.12 30.39
N CYS A 671 17.91 -15.86 31.37
CA CYS A 671 17.86 -15.45 32.77
C CYS A 671 19.25 -15.27 33.37
N GLU A 672 20.18 -16.20 33.14
CA GLU A 672 21.55 -16.09 33.66
C GLU A 672 22.36 -14.97 32.96
N PHE A 673 22.17 -14.74 31.65
CA PHE A 673 22.75 -13.56 30.98
C PHE A 673 22.20 -12.25 31.53
N LEU A 674 20.87 -12.14 31.70
CA LEU A 674 20.25 -10.98 32.34
C LEU A 674 20.76 -10.79 33.76
N ARG A 675 20.98 -11.87 34.50
CA ARG A 675 21.54 -11.85 35.86
C ARG A 675 22.91 -11.16 35.87
N GLY A 676 23.88 -11.71 35.13
CA GLY A 676 25.23 -11.13 35.09
C GLY A 676 25.28 -9.72 34.48
N TYR A 677 24.35 -9.39 33.56
CA TYR A 677 24.26 -8.04 33.02
C TYR A 677 23.74 -7.03 34.05
N PHE A 678 22.71 -7.39 34.83
CA PHE A 678 22.12 -6.52 35.85
C PHE A 678 22.92 -6.48 37.17
N GLU A 679 23.68 -7.52 37.51
CA GLU A 679 24.66 -7.52 38.60
C GLU A 679 25.89 -6.62 38.28
N GLY A 680 26.05 -6.17 37.03
CA GLY A 680 27.02 -5.13 36.63
C GLY A 680 26.40 -3.77 36.31
N ASP A 681 25.72 -3.62 35.16
CA ASP A 681 25.20 -2.33 34.64
C ASP A 681 23.90 -1.87 35.36
N GLY A 682 23.43 -2.60 36.37
CA GLY A 682 22.09 -2.47 36.96
C GLY A 682 22.01 -1.66 38.26
N SER A 683 20.79 -1.22 38.59
CA SER A 683 20.52 -0.42 39.78
C SER A 683 19.09 -0.59 40.27
N LEU A 684 18.94 -1.10 41.49
CA LEU A 684 17.68 -1.06 42.25
C LEU A 684 17.48 0.33 42.86
N ARG A 685 16.31 0.94 42.67
CA ARG A 685 15.94 2.25 43.25
C ARG A 685 14.63 2.14 44.01
N ILE A 686 14.71 2.18 45.33
CA ILE A 686 13.57 2.23 46.25
C ILE A 686 13.27 3.70 46.60
N ARG A 687 12.01 4.13 46.47
CA ARG A 687 11.53 5.48 46.82
C ARG A 687 10.19 5.40 47.56
N SER A 688 9.85 6.44 48.32
CA SER A 688 8.58 6.55 49.07
C SER A 688 7.29 6.57 48.21
N LYS A 689 7.43 6.52 46.88
CA LYS A 689 6.33 6.45 45.89
C LYS A 689 6.41 5.22 44.98
N GLY A 690 7.36 4.30 45.18
CA GLY A 690 7.52 3.08 44.38
C GLY A 690 8.96 2.58 44.28
N CYS A 691 9.12 1.37 43.74
CA CYS A 691 10.41 0.76 43.42
C CYS A 691 10.58 0.64 41.89
N SER A 692 11.83 0.60 41.42
CA SER A 692 12.20 0.37 40.02
C SER A 692 13.60 -0.24 39.91
N ILE A 693 13.80 -1.14 38.95
CA ILE A 693 15.14 -1.59 38.52
C ILE A 693 15.45 -0.93 37.18
N SER A 694 16.63 -0.35 37.03
CA SER A 694 17.09 0.26 35.78
C SER A 694 18.51 -0.17 35.43
N VAL A 695 18.77 -0.41 34.14
CA VAL A 695 20.12 -0.52 33.55
C VAL A 695 20.34 0.64 32.58
N SER A 696 21.59 1.07 32.42
CA SER A 696 21.94 2.18 31.52
C SER A 696 23.18 1.87 30.69
N SER A 697 23.19 2.30 29.43
CA SER A 697 24.26 2.00 28.47
C SER A 697 24.38 3.07 27.39
N LYS A 698 25.57 3.21 26.79
CA LYS A 698 25.78 4.08 25.62
C LYS A 698 25.37 3.42 24.29
N SER A 699 24.95 2.16 24.32
CA SER A 699 24.45 1.42 23.15
C SER A 699 22.92 1.38 23.15
N GLU A 700 22.29 2.14 22.24
CA GLU A 700 20.84 2.10 21.98
C GLU A 700 20.37 0.67 21.70
N LEU A 701 21.14 -0.05 20.89
CA LEU A 701 20.81 -1.40 20.44
C LEU A 701 21.04 -2.46 21.54
N LEU A 702 22.01 -2.30 22.46
CA LEU A 702 22.11 -3.19 23.62
C LEU A 702 20.84 -3.12 24.48
N LEU A 703 20.31 -1.92 24.72
CA LEU A 703 19.10 -1.81 25.54
C LEU A 703 17.84 -2.24 24.77
N GLN A 704 17.84 -2.19 23.44
CA GLN A 704 16.77 -2.82 22.65
C GLN A 704 16.88 -4.36 22.67
N ASP A 705 18.08 -4.92 22.66
CA ASP A 705 18.34 -6.36 22.85
C ASP A 705 17.91 -6.84 24.24
N VAL A 706 18.32 -6.15 25.30
CA VAL A 706 17.95 -6.47 26.69
C VAL A 706 16.45 -6.28 26.91
N ALA A 707 15.82 -5.28 26.29
CA ALA A 707 14.37 -5.15 26.28
C ALA A 707 13.68 -6.31 25.54
N PHE A 708 14.26 -6.85 24.47
CA PHE A 708 13.74 -8.05 23.79
C PHE A 708 13.85 -9.30 24.66
N LEU A 709 14.99 -9.51 25.35
CA LEU A 709 15.13 -10.59 26.34
C LEU A 709 14.07 -10.47 27.45
N LEU A 710 13.87 -9.27 27.99
CA LEU A 710 12.86 -9.03 29.02
C LEU A 710 11.43 -9.24 28.49
N LEU A 711 11.13 -8.85 27.24
CA LEU A 711 9.85 -9.15 26.58
C LEU A 711 9.64 -10.65 26.29
N ARG A 712 10.69 -11.45 26.08
CA ARG A 712 10.57 -12.93 26.07
C ARG A 712 10.17 -13.50 27.44
N LEU A 713 10.57 -12.84 28.54
CA LEU A 713 10.17 -13.19 29.90
C LEU A 713 8.81 -12.57 30.32
N GLY A 714 8.12 -11.85 29.42
CA GLY A 714 6.88 -11.12 29.74
C GLY A 714 7.10 -9.92 30.66
N ILE A 715 8.26 -9.27 30.60
CA ILE A 715 8.65 -8.11 31.42
C ILE A 715 8.82 -6.89 30.49
N PRO A 716 7.73 -6.17 30.15
CA PRO A 716 7.86 -4.93 29.40
C PRO A 716 8.58 -3.83 30.19
N VAL A 717 9.32 -2.99 29.46
CA VAL A 717 10.14 -1.88 29.98
C VAL A 717 9.71 -0.54 29.40
N THR A 718 10.13 0.54 30.06
CA THR A 718 10.11 1.91 29.53
C THR A 718 11.51 2.33 29.08
N PHE A 719 11.61 3.07 27.97
CA PHE A 719 12.86 3.60 27.43
C PHE A 719 13.03 5.08 27.78
N GLU A 720 14.18 5.45 28.31
CA GLU A 720 14.59 6.83 28.59
C GLU A 720 15.97 7.12 27.96
N TYR A 721 16.31 8.39 27.80
CA TYR A 721 17.62 8.83 27.30
C TYR A 721 18.11 10.04 28.08
N ASN A 722 19.19 9.85 28.85
CA ASN A 722 19.82 10.90 29.64
C ASN A 722 20.86 11.64 28.78
N ARG A 723 20.47 12.84 28.33
CA ARG A 723 21.29 13.75 27.54
C ARG A 723 22.59 14.18 28.23
N THR A 724 22.62 14.25 29.56
CA THR A 724 23.77 14.76 30.31
C THR A 724 24.90 13.72 30.42
N SER A 725 24.55 12.45 30.53
CA SER A 725 25.53 11.34 30.61
C SER A 725 25.82 10.66 29.26
N ASP A 726 25.05 10.99 28.22
CA ASP A 726 25.03 10.27 26.93
C ASP A 726 24.76 8.77 27.17
N MET A 727 23.65 8.48 27.87
CA MET A 727 23.23 7.11 28.21
C MET A 727 21.77 6.90 27.84
N HIS A 728 21.49 5.82 27.12
CA HIS A 728 20.16 5.22 27.07
C HIS A 728 19.91 4.51 28.41
N ILE A 729 18.64 4.43 28.81
CA ILE A 729 18.21 3.78 30.05
C ILE A 729 16.96 2.96 29.73
N ILE A 730 16.88 1.73 30.25
CA ILE A 730 15.61 1.00 30.33
C ILE A 730 15.28 0.74 31.79
N THR A 731 13.99 0.90 32.11
CA THR A 731 13.50 0.78 33.49
C THR A 731 12.35 -0.20 33.56
N ILE A 732 12.46 -1.14 34.50
CA ILE A 732 11.40 -2.01 34.97
C ILE A 732 10.73 -1.28 36.15
N TYR A 733 9.48 -0.85 35.95
CA TYR A 733 8.60 -0.33 37.01
C TYR A 733 7.56 -1.40 37.41
N GLY A 734 6.79 -1.17 38.47
CA GLY A 734 5.66 -2.02 38.86
C GLY A 734 6.07 -3.29 39.61
N LEU A 735 5.45 -3.54 40.78
CA LEU A 735 5.87 -4.62 41.67
C LEU A 735 5.74 -6.01 41.01
N ASP A 736 4.77 -6.22 40.13
CA ASP A 736 4.51 -7.51 39.49
C ASP A 736 5.58 -7.87 38.46
N ASN A 737 6.05 -6.88 37.69
CA ASN A 737 7.20 -7.04 36.78
C ASN A 737 8.52 -7.18 37.55
N LEU A 738 8.68 -6.46 38.66
CA LEU A 738 9.85 -6.58 39.54
C LEU A 738 9.91 -7.96 40.23
N ALA A 739 8.77 -8.48 40.66
CA ALA A 739 8.66 -9.84 41.19
C ALA A 739 8.99 -10.89 40.11
N ARG A 740 8.38 -10.80 38.91
CA ARG A 740 8.68 -11.68 37.77
C ARG A 740 10.16 -11.61 37.35
N PHE A 741 10.78 -10.44 37.43
CA PHE A 741 12.21 -10.27 37.21
C PHE A 741 13.03 -11.01 38.26
N LEU A 742 12.78 -10.78 39.55
CA LEU A 742 13.54 -11.44 40.63
C LEU A 742 13.31 -12.96 40.68
N GLU A 743 12.10 -13.43 40.42
CA GLU A 743 11.74 -14.85 40.33
C GLU A 743 12.55 -15.59 39.26
N LYS A 744 12.72 -14.96 38.09
CA LYS A 744 13.41 -15.55 36.93
C LYS A 744 14.93 -15.33 36.95
N VAL A 745 15.37 -14.13 37.32
CA VAL A 745 16.77 -13.65 37.23
C VAL A 745 17.54 -13.80 38.54
N LYS A 746 16.85 -13.90 39.69
CA LYS A 746 17.37 -14.39 40.98
C LYS A 746 18.60 -13.67 41.55
N ILE A 747 18.58 -12.33 41.50
CA ILE A 747 19.54 -11.47 42.22
C ILE A 747 19.11 -11.39 43.70
N GLU A 748 19.89 -12.01 44.59
CA GLU A 748 19.48 -12.22 46.00
C GLU A 748 19.39 -10.93 46.81
N GLU A 749 20.39 -10.06 46.74
CA GLU A 749 20.40 -8.80 47.50
C GLU A 749 19.14 -7.97 47.22
N TRP A 750 18.80 -7.84 45.94
CA TRP A 750 17.65 -7.05 45.49
C TRP A 750 16.33 -7.71 45.89
N SER A 751 16.29 -9.04 45.97
CA SER A 751 15.15 -9.79 46.49
C SER A 751 14.90 -9.47 47.96
N ARG A 752 15.96 -9.50 48.79
CA ARG A 752 15.89 -9.12 50.21
C ARG A 752 15.46 -7.65 50.38
N ALA A 753 15.98 -6.75 49.54
CA ALA A 753 15.64 -5.32 49.57
C ALA A 753 14.19 -5.01 49.12
N LEU A 754 13.63 -5.74 48.14
CA LEU A 754 12.26 -5.54 47.67
C LEU A 754 11.20 -6.07 48.65
N ILE A 755 11.50 -7.13 49.41
CA ILE A 755 10.63 -7.64 50.48
C ILE A 755 10.38 -6.58 51.58
N ALA A 756 11.33 -5.67 51.81
CA ALA A 756 11.18 -4.58 52.78
C ALA A 756 10.26 -3.42 52.31
N VAL A 757 9.76 -3.44 51.06
CA VAL A 757 8.97 -2.33 50.49
C VAL A 757 7.48 -2.50 50.77
N ASN A 758 6.94 -1.67 51.68
CA ASN A 758 5.54 -1.73 52.12
C ASN A 758 4.53 -1.50 50.96
N PRO A 759 3.68 -2.49 50.59
CA PRO A 759 2.90 -2.49 49.35
C PRO A 759 1.64 -1.59 49.34
N LYS A 760 1.42 -0.76 50.36
CA LYS A 760 0.15 -0.05 50.63
C LYS A 760 -0.16 1.17 49.73
N ARG A 761 0.56 1.39 48.62
CA ARG A 761 0.25 2.45 47.63
C ARG A 761 0.34 1.93 46.19
N ARG A 762 -0.73 1.28 45.73
CA ARG A 762 -0.83 0.68 44.39
C ARG A 762 -1.30 1.69 43.34
N LYS A 763 -0.68 1.63 42.15
CA LYS A 763 -1.26 1.99 40.85
C LYS A 763 -0.82 0.90 39.88
N ASN A 764 -1.76 0.24 39.18
CA ASN A 764 -1.40 -0.77 38.19
C ASN A 764 -0.44 -0.17 37.14
N PRO A 765 0.61 -0.89 36.71
CA PRO A 765 1.59 -0.37 35.77
C PRO A 765 0.99 -0.12 34.39
N LEU A 766 1.64 0.71 33.57
CA LEU A 766 1.09 1.22 32.31
C LEU A 766 0.69 0.13 31.30
N TRP A 767 1.43 -0.98 31.26
CA TRP A 767 1.21 -2.12 30.35
C TRP A 767 0.17 -3.13 30.85
N ASN A 768 -0.22 -3.11 32.13
CA ASN A 768 -1.36 -3.91 32.62
C ASN A 768 -2.65 -3.07 32.62
N ARG A 769 -2.83 -2.27 31.57
CA ARG A 769 -3.97 -1.38 31.38
C ARG A 769 -4.37 -1.28 29.91
N THR A 770 -5.67 -1.29 29.68
CA THR A 770 -6.26 -0.95 28.38
C THR A 770 -6.64 0.54 28.39
N PRO A 771 -6.33 1.34 27.35
CA PRO A 771 -6.86 2.69 27.19
C PRO A 771 -8.39 2.63 27.13
N ILE A 772 -9.09 3.59 27.75
CA ILE A 772 -10.57 3.58 27.67
C ILE A 772 -11.05 3.79 26.23
N ALA A 773 -10.34 4.61 25.44
CA ALA A 773 -10.60 4.80 24.01
C ALA A 773 -10.37 3.54 23.14
N ALA A 774 -9.66 2.53 23.63
CA ALA A 774 -9.43 1.26 22.92
C ALA A 774 -10.60 0.27 23.07
N LEU A 775 -11.52 0.53 24.01
CA LEU A 775 -12.66 -0.33 24.34
C LEU A 775 -13.92 0.11 23.58
N SER A 776 -14.91 -0.77 23.48
CA SER A 776 -16.21 -0.51 22.86
C SER A 776 -16.96 0.67 23.52
N PRO A 777 -17.79 1.42 22.77
CA PRO A 777 -18.63 2.49 23.31
C PRO A 777 -19.47 2.05 24.51
N GLU A 778 -19.92 0.80 24.54
CA GLU A 778 -20.73 0.18 25.59
C GLU A 778 -19.94 0.10 26.91
N LEU A 779 -18.67 -0.33 26.84
CA LEU A 779 -17.79 -0.38 27.99
C LEU A 779 -17.35 1.02 28.42
N GLN A 780 -17.06 1.92 27.47
CA GLN A 780 -16.77 3.32 27.77
C GLN A 780 -17.94 3.99 28.53
N ALA A 781 -19.18 3.83 28.06
CA ALA A 781 -20.39 4.36 28.69
C ALA A 781 -20.68 3.76 30.07
N ARG A 782 -20.32 2.49 30.31
CA ARG A 782 -20.34 1.88 31.64
C ARG A 782 -19.27 2.47 32.55
N LEU A 783 -18.04 2.65 32.06
CA LEU A 783 -16.92 3.22 32.84
C LEU A 783 -17.20 4.65 33.31
N LEU A 784 -17.93 5.47 32.54
CA LEU A 784 -18.43 6.79 32.94
C LEU A 784 -19.34 6.76 34.19
N LYS A 785 -19.95 5.62 34.53
CA LYS A 785 -20.78 5.42 35.72
C LYS A 785 -20.00 4.88 36.93
N THR A 786 -18.70 4.68 36.80
CA THR A 786 -17.80 4.15 37.85
C THR A 786 -16.80 5.19 38.34
N ALA A 787 -15.92 4.81 39.27
CA ALA A 787 -14.76 5.61 39.66
C ALA A 787 -13.79 5.94 38.48
N TYR A 788 -13.89 5.23 37.36
CA TYR A 788 -13.03 5.41 36.18
C TYR A 788 -13.51 6.49 35.21
N ARG A 789 -14.60 7.22 35.52
CA ARG A 789 -15.19 8.27 34.65
C ARG A 789 -14.26 9.40 34.18
N TYR A 790 -13.11 9.59 34.85
CA TYR A 790 -12.06 10.55 34.47
C TYR A 790 -10.68 9.89 34.26
N ALA A 791 -10.62 8.57 34.17
CA ALA A 791 -9.39 7.84 33.88
C ALA A 791 -9.14 7.79 32.36
N LYS A 792 -7.87 7.86 31.94
CA LYS A 792 -7.48 7.55 30.54
C LYS A 792 -7.45 6.04 30.23
N SER A 793 -7.21 5.23 31.26
CA SER A 793 -6.97 3.79 31.13
C SER A 793 -7.35 3.03 32.40
N ILE A 794 -7.87 1.82 32.21
CA ILE A 794 -8.33 0.90 33.26
C ILE A 794 -7.37 -0.29 33.36
N GLY A 795 -7.14 -0.80 34.58
CA GLY A 795 -6.29 -1.98 34.80
C GLY A 795 -7.00 -3.28 34.46
N ARG A 796 -6.29 -4.24 33.86
CA ARG A 796 -6.83 -5.52 33.34
C ARG A 796 -7.70 -6.25 34.36
N ASP A 797 -7.23 -6.39 35.59
CA ASP A 797 -7.93 -7.03 36.71
C ASP A 797 -9.24 -6.35 37.17
N HIS A 798 -9.46 -5.06 36.84
CA HIS A 798 -10.77 -4.38 37.02
C HIS A 798 -11.58 -4.29 35.72
N LEU A 799 -10.93 -4.52 34.57
CA LEU A 799 -11.57 -4.62 33.27
C LEU A 799 -12.22 -5.99 33.10
N GLU A 800 -11.58 -7.07 33.57
CA GLU A 800 -12.11 -8.44 33.53
C GLU A 800 -13.46 -8.59 34.24
N THR A 801 -13.68 -7.90 35.36
CA THR A 801 -15.00 -7.87 36.03
C THR A 801 -16.07 -7.10 35.26
N LEU A 802 -15.68 -6.35 34.22
CA LEU A 802 -16.54 -5.62 33.31
C LEU A 802 -16.65 -6.27 31.92
N LEU A 803 -15.70 -7.12 31.51
CA LEU A 803 -15.69 -7.79 30.20
C LEU A 803 -16.93 -8.69 29.97
N GLN A 804 -17.53 -9.22 31.05
CA GLN A 804 -18.86 -9.88 31.02
C GLN A 804 -20.00 -8.99 30.50
N PHE A 805 -19.73 -7.69 30.27
CA PHE A 805 -20.65 -6.70 29.72
C PHE A 805 -20.11 -6.00 28.46
N GLY A 806 -19.02 -6.50 27.88
CA GLY A 806 -18.43 -6.03 26.62
C GLY A 806 -18.62 -7.02 25.47
N GLY A 807 -18.07 -6.69 24.30
CA GLY A 807 -18.05 -7.59 23.14
C GLY A 807 -16.85 -8.54 23.16
N GLU A 808 -16.88 -9.58 22.32
CA GLU A 808 -15.75 -10.51 22.15
C GLU A 808 -14.45 -9.79 21.76
N ASN A 809 -14.56 -8.70 20.99
CA ASN A 809 -13.41 -7.86 20.61
C ASN A 809 -12.81 -7.07 21.80
N ASP A 810 -13.61 -6.68 22.80
CA ASP A 810 -13.09 -6.07 24.04
C ASP A 810 -12.25 -7.08 24.81
N ALA A 811 -12.73 -8.34 24.89
CA ALA A 811 -11.98 -9.42 25.50
C ALA A 811 -10.71 -9.73 24.71
N LEU A 812 -10.78 -9.79 23.37
CA LEU A 812 -9.62 -10.01 22.50
C LEU A 812 -8.52 -8.96 22.74
N ILE A 813 -8.87 -7.67 22.68
CA ILE A 813 -7.95 -6.54 22.90
C ILE A 813 -7.44 -6.48 24.35
N SER A 814 -8.28 -6.80 25.33
CA SER A 814 -7.90 -6.76 26.75
C SER A 814 -7.02 -7.94 27.15
N HIS A 815 -7.20 -9.09 26.51
CA HIS A 815 -6.39 -10.29 26.74
C HIS A 815 -5.12 -10.33 25.89
N ALA A 816 -5.09 -9.66 24.74
CA ALA A 816 -3.97 -9.58 23.81
C ALA A 816 -2.62 -9.30 24.51
N PRO A 817 -1.52 -9.91 24.04
CA PRO A 817 -0.17 -9.71 24.57
C PRO A 817 0.48 -8.41 24.04
N PHE A 818 -0.30 -7.35 23.87
CA PHE A 818 0.12 -6.09 23.25
C PHE A 818 0.28 -4.95 24.27
N ILE A 819 0.91 -3.87 23.82
CA ILE A 819 1.02 -2.61 24.54
C ILE A 819 0.40 -1.52 23.68
N TYR A 820 -0.56 -0.81 24.27
CA TYR A 820 -1.21 0.36 23.68
C TYR A 820 -0.55 1.62 24.29
N ASP A 821 0.34 2.26 23.54
CA ASP A 821 1.26 3.28 24.08
C ASP A 821 0.91 4.68 23.55
N GLU A 822 0.59 5.61 24.46
CA GLU A 822 0.06 6.95 24.13
C GLU A 822 1.10 7.78 23.35
N VAL A 823 0.73 8.33 22.20
CA VAL A 823 1.58 9.19 21.36
C VAL A 823 1.87 10.49 22.12
N LYS A 824 3.14 10.65 22.54
CA LYS A 824 3.63 11.74 23.38
C LYS A 824 4.08 12.95 22.56
N SER A 825 4.68 12.70 21.39
CA SER A 825 5.05 13.72 20.41
C SER A 825 5.27 13.10 19.04
N ILE A 826 4.71 13.73 18.01
CA ILE A 826 5.09 13.53 16.60
C ILE A 826 6.03 14.68 16.24
N ARG A 827 7.17 14.41 15.61
CA ARG A 827 8.15 15.44 15.20
C ARG A 827 8.69 15.14 13.82
N LYS A 828 8.67 16.13 12.92
CA LYS A 828 9.46 16.09 11.69
C LYS A 828 10.95 15.89 12.04
N VAL A 829 11.65 15.05 11.29
CA VAL A 829 13.08 14.77 11.47
C VAL A 829 13.79 14.73 10.12
N GLU A 830 14.94 15.39 10.04
CA GLU A 830 15.71 15.48 8.80
C GLU A 830 16.25 14.11 8.35
N PRO A 831 16.27 13.83 7.03
CA PRO A 831 16.74 12.56 6.47
C PRO A 831 18.24 12.32 6.70
N THR A 832 18.57 11.34 7.54
CA THR A 832 19.97 10.97 7.86
C THR A 832 20.65 10.08 6.80
N ARG A 833 19.96 9.72 5.72
CA ARG A 833 20.42 8.88 4.61
C ARG A 833 19.71 9.31 3.32
N ARG A 834 20.19 8.85 2.17
CA ARG A 834 19.54 9.07 0.87
C ARG A 834 18.30 8.19 0.65
N TYR A 835 18.06 7.15 1.48
CA TYR A 835 17.09 6.06 1.28
C TYR A 835 16.23 5.77 2.53
N VAL A 836 15.04 5.16 2.38
CA VAL A 836 13.98 5.03 3.44
C VAL A 836 13.45 3.61 3.80
N TYR A 837 14.17 2.55 3.41
CA TYR A 837 14.19 1.13 3.86
C TYR A 837 12.94 0.35 4.40
N ASP A 838 12.64 -0.84 3.83
CA ASP A 838 11.44 -1.68 4.11
C ASP A 838 11.57 -3.21 3.91
N LEU A 839 10.61 -4.00 4.44
CA LEU A 839 10.44 -5.45 4.21
C LEU A 839 9.10 -5.80 3.54
N SER A 840 9.05 -6.91 2.80
CA SER A 840 7.78 -7.62 2.52
C SER A 840 7.77 -8.96 3.28
N VAL A 841 6.61 -9.36 3.83
CA VAL A 841 6.49 -10.37 4.89
C VAL A 841 5.29 -11.28 4.65
N GLU A 842 5.47 -12.60 4.78
CA GLU A 842 4.46 -13.57 4.33
C GLU A 842 3.14 -13.50 5.13
N ARG A 843 2.02 -13.55 4.40
CA ARG A 843 0.61 -13.61 4.85
C ARG A 843 0.06 -12.40 5.60
N TYR A 844 0.78 -11.88 6.60
CA TYR A 844 0.19 -10.95 7.58
C TYR A 844 0.54 -9.49 7.35
N GLU A 845 1.57 -9.21 6.53
CA GLU A 845 1.88 -7.90 5.93
C GLU A 845 2.24 -6.76 6.88
N ASN A 846 2.05 -6.98 8.16
CA ASN A 846 2.67 -6.25 9.24
C ASN A 846 3.95 -6.98 9.70
N PHE A 847 4.84 -6.27 10.39
CA PHE A 847 5.99 -6.87 11.03
C PHE A 847 6.48 -6.04 12.21
N VAL A 848 7.11 -6.70 13.19
CA VAL A 848 7.62 -6.07 14.42
C VAL A 848 8.78 -5.13 14.11
N GLY A 849 8.43 -3.84 14.09
CA GLY A 849 9.32 -2.76 13.72
C GLY A 849 9.43 -1.61 14.72
N GLY A 850 10.14 -0.54 14.35
CA GLY A 850 10.37 0.60 15.23
C GLY A 850 11.32 0.34 16.41
N PHE A 851 11.71 1.41 17.10
CA PHE A 851 12.42 1.35 18.37
C PHE A 851 11.39 1.04 19.48
N GLY A 852 11.35 -0.22 19.94
CA GLY A 852 10.38 -0.67 20.93
C GLY A 852 9.13 -1.38 20.39
N PHE A 853 9.13 -1.82 19.12
CA PHE A 853 8.34 -2.95 18.57
C PHE A 853 6.84 -2.66 18.21
N LEU A 854 6.52 -2.34 16.92
CA LEU A 854 5.28 -1.80 16.26
C LEU A 854 4.99 -2.45 14.83
N PHE A 855 4.03 -2.04 13.93
CA PHE A 855 3.44 -2.87 12.78
C PHE A 855 2.93 -2.17 11.42
N LEU A 856 2.73 -2.85 10.20
CA LEU A 856 2.44 -2.33 8.75
C LEU A 856 1.48 -3.14 7.69
N HIS A 857 1.37 -2.89 6.32
CA HIS A 857 0.58 -3.68 5.23
C HIS A 857 0.78 -3.37 3.66
N ASN A 858 0.20 -4.07 2.59
CA ASN A 858 0.24 -3.75 1.06
C ASN A 858 -0.92 -4.17 0.00
N THR A 859 -1.07 -3.66 -1.31
CA THR A 859 -2.13 -3.93 -2.43
C THR A 859 -1.85 -3.73 -4.01
N GLY A 860 -2.50 -2.84 -4.86
CA GLY A 860 -2.79 -3.03 -6.38
C GLY A 860 -2.83 -1.96 -7.58
N ASP A 861 -3.98 -1.52 -8.23
CA ASP A 861 -4.20 -0.89 -9.65
C ASP A 861 -4.99 0.49 -10.05
N PHE A 862 -4.68 1.35 -11.11
CA PHE A 862 -4.61 2.89 -11.02
C PHE A 862 -3.75 3.94 -11.89
N LYS A 863 -3.76 5.25 -11.50
CA LYS A 863 -2.57 6.18 -11.37
C LYS A 863 -2.12 6.47 -9.90
N PHE A 864 -0.87 6.18 -9.47
CA PHE A 864 -0.34 6.57 -8.12
C PHE A 864 0.71 7.69 -8.17
N ALA A 865 0.36 8.76 -8.88
CA ALA A 865 0.99 10.06 -8.75
C ALA A 865 -0.12 11.11 -8.81
N ARG A 866 0.11 12.27 -8.18
CA ARG A 866 -0.78 13.43 -8.37
C ARG A 866 -0.56 14.00 -9.77
N THR A 867 -1.65 14.38 -10.45
CA THR A 867 -1.61 15.04 -11.77
C THR A 867 -2.11 16.49 -11.62
N MET A 868 -2.13 17.27 -12.71
CA MET A 868 -2.78 18.59 -12.67
C MET A 868 -4.30 18.44 -12.54
N LEU A 869 -4.86 17.39 -13.15
CA LEU A 869 -6.29 17.12 -13.21
C LEU A 869 -6.84 16.37 -12.00
N LEU A 870 -6.09 15.42 -11.39
CA LEU A 870 -6.62 14.42 -10.45
C LEU A 870 -5.70 14.16 -9.23
N GLU A 871 -6.32 13.78 -8.11
CA GLU A 871 -5.61 13.21 -6.96
C GLU A 871 -5.18 11.75 -7.23
N PRO A 872 -4.08 11.28 -6.60
CA PRO A 872 -3.63 9.90 -6.75
C PRO A 872 -4.68 8.90 -6.28
N ALA A 873 -4.57 7.68 -6.78
CA ALA A 873 -5.49 6.60 -6.51
C ALA A 873 -5.60 6.21 -5.01
N ALA A 874 -6.72 5.62 -4.62
CA ALA A 874 -7.08 5.30 -3.23
C ALA A 874 -6.50 3.97 -2.69
N CYS A 875 -5.56 4.03 -1.74
CA CYS A 875 -4.89 2.87 -1.13
C CYS A 875 -5.48 2.51 0.26
N SER A 876 -6.78 2.25 0.37
CA SER A 876 -7.41 1.75 1.61
C SER A 876 -8.84 1.24 1.37
N PHE A 877 -9.14 0.03 1.82
CA PHE A 877 -10.43 -0.65 1.57
C PHE A 877 -10.82 -1.57 2.75
N PRO A 878 -12.10 -1.95 2.89
CA PRO A 878 -12.53 -2.80 4.01
C PRO A 878 -11.89 -4.19 4.03
N ARG A 879 -11.80 -4.85 2.86
CA ARG A 879 -11.26 -6.22 2.75
C ARG A 879 -10.82 -6.54 1.32
N VAL A 880 -9.81 -7.39 1.16
CA VAL A 880 -9.28 -7.83 -0.15
C VAL A 880 -8.83 -9.30 -0.07
N GLU A 881 -9.39 -10.19 -0.88
CA GLU A 881 -8.84 -11.54 -1.10
C GLU A 881 -8.14 -11.68 -2.45
N THR A 882 -8.61 -10.96 -3.48
CA THR A 882 -8.01 -10.94 -4.81
C THR A 882 -7.76 -9.51 -5.28
N LEU A 883 -6.74 -9.34 -6.10
CA LEU A 883 -6.41 -8.12 -6.80
C LEU A 883 -6.42 -8.45 -8.29
N ILE A 884 -7.06 -7.61 -9.10
CA ILE A 884 -6.87 -7.56 -10.56
C ILE A 884 -6.08 -6.28 -10.86
N MET A 885 -5.10 -6.28 -11.78
CA MET A 885 -4.35 -5.06 -12.09
C MET A 885 -3.82 -4.90 -13.52
N GLU A 886 -3.60 -3.65 -13.94
CA GLU A 886 -2.93 -3.26 -15.18
C GLU A 886 -1.48 -3.73 -15.27
N SER A 887 -0.98 -3.77 -16.51
CA SER A 887 0.42 -4.00 -16.84
C SER A 887 0.88 -3.24 -18.10
N THR A 888 0.17 -2.17 -18.47
CA THR A 888 0.49 -1.24 -19.58
C THR A 888 1.96 -0.82 -19.59
N TYR A 889 2.50 -0.55 -18.40
CA TYR A 889 3.90 -0.21 -18.12
C TYR A 889 4.61 -1.30 -17.28
N GLY A 890 4.29 -2.56 -17.59
CA GLY A 890 4.75 -3.78 -16.91
C GLY A 890 6.15 -4.28 -17.28
N ALA A 891 6.87 -3.66 -18.21
CA ALA A 891 8.27 -3.99 -18.47
C ALA A 891 9.21 -3.39 -17.40
N PRO A 892 10.41 -3.96 -17.16
CA PRO A 892 11.44 -3.33 -16.32
C PRO A 892 11.85 -1.93 -16.78
N ASP A 893 11.78 -1.68 -18.09
CA ASP A 893 12.26 -0.46 -18.74
C ASP A 893 11.14 0.61 -18.92
N ASP A 894 9.89 0.28 -18.56
CA ASP A 894 8.70 1.15 -18.62
C ASP A 894 8.68 2.23 -17.49
N VAL A 895 9.84 2.81 -17.19
CA VAL A 895 10.02 3.86 -16.17
C VAL A 895 9.89 5.23 -16.81
N MET A 896 9.03 6.09 -16.27
CA MET A 896 8.84 7.46 -16.79
C MET A 896 9.81 8.45 -16.14
N SER A 897 10.18 9.49 -16.89
CA SER A 897 10.89 10.66 -16.37
C SER A 897 10.03 11.45 -15.38
N ASP A 898 10.67 12.27 -14.55
CA ASP A 898 10.00 13.21 -13.66
C ASP A 898 9.15 14.24 -14.43
N ARG A 899 8.09 14.72 -13.80
CA ARG A 899 7.06 15.52 -14.48
C ARG A 899 7.57 16.88 -14.94
N GLU A 900 8.49 17.49 -14.20
CA GLU A 900 9.11 18.79 -14.55
C GLU A 900 9.95 18.69 -15.83
N THR A 901 10.74 17.62 -15.98
CA THR A 901 11.49 17.32 -17.21
C THR A 901 10.56 17.06 -18.41
N VAL A 902 9.44 16.38 -18.19
CA VAL A 902 8.44 16.05 -19.23
C VAL A 902 7.72 17.32 -19.72
N GLU A 903 7.25 18.16 -18.80
CA GLU A 903 6.61 19.44 -19.13
C GLU A 903 7.60 20.44 -19.75
N GLY A 904 8.85 20.47 -19.26
CA GLY A 904 9.95 21.20 -19.86
C GLY A 904 10.27 20.76 -21.29
N LYS A 905 10.23 19.45 -21.60
CA LYS A 905 10.38 18.94 -22.97
C LYS A 905 9.25 19.45 -23.88
N LEU A 906 8.00 19.40 -23.43
CA LEU A 906 6.86 19.91 -24.20
C LEU A 906 7.00 21.41 -24.47
N ALA A 907 7.27 22.20 -23.42
CA ALA A 907 7.45 23.65 -23.51
C ALA A 907 8.55 24.04 -24.52
N ARG A 908 9.68 23.33 -24.48
CA ARG A 908 10.78 23.54 -25.43
C ARG A 908 10.35 23.27 -26.88
N ILE A 909 9.65 22.16 -27.15
CA ILE A 909 9.18 21.82 -28.51
C ILE A 909 8.19 22.87 -29.04
N VAL A 910 7.28 23.36 -28.19
CA VAL A 910 6.32 24.42 -28.57
C VAL A 910 7.05 25.70 -28.94
N ASN A 911 8.00 26.16 -28.11
CA ASN A 911 8.80 27.36 -28.40
C ASN A 911 9.66 27.19 -29.67
N GLU A 912 10.43 26.10 -29.78
CA GLU A 912 11.28 25.79 -30.96
C GLU A 912 10.47 25.74 -32.28
N THR A 913 9.19 25.37 -32.23
CA THR A 913 8.30 25.32 -33.40
C THR A 913 7.71 26.70 -33.71
N ALA A 914 7.27 27.44 -32.68
CA ALA A 914 6.67 28.77 -32.82
C ALA A 914 7.68 29.88 -33.15
N GLU A 915 8.97 29.67 -32.89
CA GLU A 915 10.08 30.51 -33.35
C GLU A 915 10.34 30.34 -34.86
N LYS A 916 10.18 29.13 -35.39
CA LYS A 916 10.29 28.82 -36.83
C LYS A 916 9.07 29.27 -37.67
N GLY A 917 8.05 29.84 -37.02
CA GLY A 917 6.78 30.17 -37.67
C GLY A 917 5.88 28.96 -37.94
N GLY A 918 6.19 27.79 -37.36
CA GLY A 918 5.43 26.56 -37.55
C GLY A 918 4.26 26.38 -36.60
N LYS A 919 3.51 25.30 -36.79
CA LYS A 919 2.34 24.91 -36.00
C LYS A 919 2.57 23.58 -35.30
N ILE A 920 2.00 23.42 -34.11
CA ILE A 920 2.15 22.23 -33.27
C ILE A 920 0.83 21.45 -33.29
N LEU A 921 0.80 20.29 -33.94
CA LEU A 921 -0.32 19.35 -33.86
C LEU A 921 -0.08 18.35 -32.72
N ILE A 922 -1.03 18.29 -31.78
CA ILE A 922 -1.00 17.38 -30.62
C ILE A 922 -2.25 16.49 -30.71
N PRO A 923 -2.16 15.28 -31.29
CA PRO A 923 -3.26 14.33 -31.28
C PRO A 923 -3.53 13.86 -29.85
N THR A 924 -4.80 13.93 -29.42
CA THR A 924 -5.23 13.56 -28.06
C THR A 924 -6.51 12.75 -28.04
N LEU A 925 -6.72 11.96 -26.98
CA LEU A 925 -8.05 11.44 -26.64
C LEU A 925 -8.89 12.59 -26.08
N ALA A 926 -10.19 12.59 -26.38
CA ALA A 926 -11.12 13.64 -25.93
C ALA A 926 -11.17 13.81 -24.40
N VAL A 927 -10.91 12.72 -23.67
CA VAL A 927 -11.02 12.62 -22.21
C VAL A 927 -9.65 12.32 -21.59
N GLY A 928 -9.34 12.97 -20.48
CA GLY A 928 -8.10 12.78 -19.72
C GLY A 928 -6.90 13.52 -20.32
N ARG A 929 -6.39 13.05 -21.47
CA ARG A 929 -5.14 13.58 -22.05
C ARG A 929 -5.27 15.04 -22.44
N ALA A 930 -6.34 15.40 -23.16
CA ALA A 930 -6.52 16.76 -23.66
C ALA A 930 -6.58 17.76 -22.50
N GLN A 931 -7.37 17.48 -21.45
CA GLN A 931 -7.53 18.34 -20.29
C GLN A 931 -6.22 18.53 -19.51
N GLU A 932 -5.45 17.45 -19.29
CA GLU A 932 -4.14 17.53 -18.64
C GLU A 932 -3.16 18.42 -19.44
N ILE A 933 -3.14 18.30 -20.77
CA ILE A 933 -2.27 19.14 -21.63
C ILE A 933 -2.75 20.59 -21.68
N MET A 934 -4.07 20.85 -21.68
CA MET A 934 -4.63 22.20 -21.56
C MET A 934 -4.16 22.89 -20.26
N LEU A 935 -4.23 22.19 -19.12
CA LEU A 935 -3.77 22.73 -17.83
C LEU A 935 -2.27 23.10 -17.86
N VAL A 936 -1.44 22.22 -18.44
CA VAL A 936 0.01 22.45 -18.56
C VAL A 936 0.33 23.63 -19.48
N LEU A 937 -0.24 23.67 -20.70
CA LEU A 937 0.00 24.76 -21.65
C LEU A 937 -0.44 26.12 -21.08
N ASN A 938 -1.63 26.18 -20.46
CA ASN A 938 -2.16 27.38 -19.82
C ASN A 938 -1.26 27.88 -18.67
N SER A 939 -0.81 26.96 -17.79
CA SER A 939 0.11 27.27 -16.69
C SER A 939 1.44 27.82 -17.22
N TYR A 940 2.06 27.13 -18.17
CA TYR A 940 3.36 27.52 -18.73
C TYR A 940 3.29 28.80 -19.58
N MET A 941 2.18 29.09 -20.26
CA MET A 941 1.97 30.38 -20.93
C MET A 941 1.80 31.53 -19.92
N LYS A 942 0.98 31.35 -18.88
CA LYS A 942 0.82 32.37 -17.81
C LYS A 942 2.13 32.65 -17.06
N ASN A 943 2.96 31.63 -16.89
CA ASN A 943 4.30 31.75 -16.31
C ASN A 943 5.37 32.24 -17.32
N LYS A 944 5.00 32.49 -18.59
CA LYS A 944 5.89 32.91 -19.69
C LYS A 944 7.05 31.95 -20.00
N GLN A 945 6.87 30.67 -19.66
CA GLN A 945 7.76 29.57 -19.99
C GLN A 945 7.46 29.00 -21.39
N ILE A 946 6.22 29.14 -21.85
CA ILE A 946 5.81 28.95 -23.24
C ILE A 946 5.39 30.30 -23.82
N LYS A 947 5.76 30.57 -25.07
CA LYS A 947 5.31 31.75 -25.82
C LYS A 947 3.79 31.76 -25.92
N GLU A 948 3.16 32.89 -25.62
CA GLU A 948 1.71 33.06 -25.72
C GLU A 948 1.26 32.88 -27.20
N LEU A 949 0.37 31.91 -27.42
CA LEU A 949 -0.07 31.42 -28.74
C LEU A 949 -1.54 30.98 -28.66
N PRO A 950 -2.33 31.08 -29.75
CA PRO A 950 -3.64 30.45 -29.80
C PRO A 950 -3.52 28.92 -29.76
N ILE A 951 -4.37 28.31 -28.94
CA ILE A 951 -4.53 26.86 -28.78
C ILE A 951 -5.91 26.49 -29.33
N TYR A 952 -5.94 25.99 -30.56
CA TYR A 952 -7.16 25.51 -31.20
C TYR A 952 -7.55 24.14 -30.65
N ILE A 953 -8.84 23.93 -30.43
CA ILE A 953 -9.43 22.69 -29.88
C ILE A 953 -10.48 22.19 -30.87
N GLU A 954 -10.32 20.98 -31.41
CA GLU A 954 -11.30 20.37 -32.30
C GLU A 954 -11.62 18.91 -31.92
N GLY A 955 -12.85 18.48 -32.20
CA GLY A 955 -13.42 17.20 -31.79
C GLY A 955 -14.02 17.27 -30.39
N MET A 956 -14.33 16.11 -29.81
CA MET A 956 -15.08 16.00 -28.54
C MET A 956 -14.35 16.52 -27.29
N ILE A 957 -13.16 17.13 -27.44
CA ILE A 957 -12.38 17.71 -26.32
C ILE A 957 -13.16 18.83 -25.62
N SER A 958 -13.85 19.70 -26.36
CA SER A 958 -14.60 20.82 -25.79
C SER A 958 -15.78 20.34 -24.93
N GLU A 959 -16.60 19.44 -25.49
CA GLU A 959 -17.74 18.80 -24.82
C GLU A 959 -17.28 17.96 -23.60
N ALA A 960 -16.22 17.16 -23.75
CA ALA A 960 -15.60 16.45 -22.63
C ALA A 960 -15.12 17.41 -21.53
N THR A 961 -14.55 18.56 -21.89
CA THR A 961 -14.08 19.57 -20.92
C THR A 961 -15.24 20.27 -20.22
N ALA A 962 -16.37 20.51 -20.90
CA ALA A 962 -17.59 20.98 -20.25
C ALA A 962 -18.06 20.00 -19.17
N ILE A 963 -18.07 18.69 -19.47
CA ILE A 963 -18.39 17.64 -18.49
C ILE A 963 -17.40 17.64 -17.30
N HIS A 964 -16.10 17.86 -17.52
CA HIS A 964 -15.15 18.01 -16.41
C HIS A 964 -15.50 19.21 -15.49
N THR A 965 -15.99 20.32 -16.05
CA THR A 965 -16.40 21.49 -15.26
C THR A 965 -17.75 21.32 -14.56
N ALA A 966 -18.58 20.36 -14.99
CA ALA A 966 -19.85 20.02 -14.36
C ALA A 966 -19.70 19.08 -13.13
N TYR A 967 -18.59 18.33 -13.04
CA TYR A 967 -18.29 17.41 -11.93
C TYR A 967 -17.01 17.79 -11.14
N PRO A 968 -16.86 19.04 -10.68
CA PRO A 968 -15.61 19.53 -10.10
C PRO A 968 -15.24 18.82 -8.78
N GLU A 969 -16.16 18.13 -8.10
CA GLU A 969 -15.86 17.35 -6.91
C GLU A 969 -14.92 16.16 -7.17
N TYR A 970 -14.89 15.65 -8.41
CA TYR A 970 -14.02 14.57 -8.89
C TYR A 970 -12.63 15.03 -9.36
N LEU A 971 -12.35 16.34 -9.38
CA LEU A 971 -11.06 16.91 -9.79
C LEU A 971 -10.06 17.02 -8.61
N ALA A 972 -8.78 17.17 -8.95
CA ALA A 972 -7.71 17.51 -7.99
C ALA A 972 -8.10 18.71 -7.14
N ARG A 973 -7.73 18.69 -5.85
CA ARG A 973 -8.12 19.68 -4.85
C ARG A 973 -7.85 21.12 -5.33
N ASP A 974 -6.67 21.35 -5.89
CA ASP A 974 -6.18 22.69 -6.22
C ASP A 974 -6.93 23.27 -7.44
N LEU A 975 -7.33 22.41 -8.38
CA LEU A 975 -8.14 22.75 -9.55
C LEU A 975 -9.61 22.95 -9.15
N ARG A 976 -10.15 22.06 -8.31
CA ARG A 976 -11.48 22.18 -7.71
C ARG A 976 -11.64 23.47 -6.91
N GLU A 977 -10.63 23.85 -6.11
CA GLU A 977 -10.66 25.11 -5.34
C GLU A 977 -10.58 26.36 -6.23
N GLN A 978 -9.94 26.29 -7.40
CA GLN A 978 -9.96 27.38 -8.39
C GLN A 978 -11.36 27.53 -9.01
N ILE A 979 -11.94 26.44 -9.52
CA ILE A 979 -13.24 26.44 -10.21
C ILE A 979 -14.40 26.75 -9.26
N LEU A 980 -14.38 26.28 -8.01
CA LEU A 980 -15.51 26.45 -7.08
C LEU A 980 -15.42 27.68 -6.16
N TYR A 981 -14.22 28.18 -5.83
CA TYR A 981 -14.08 29.21 -4.77
C TYR A 981 -13.31 30.46 -5.19
N LYS A 982 -12.75 30.50 -6.40
CA LYS A 982 -11.99 31.65 -6.91
C LYS A 982 -12.59 32.22 -8.20
N ASP A 983 -13.61 31.56 -8.75
CA ASP A 983 -14.20 31.78 -10.08
C ASP A 983 -13.15 31.89 -11.21
N VAL A 984 -12.00 31.23 -11.01
CA VAL A 984 -10.96 31.06 -12.02
C VAL A 984 -11.10 29.65 -12.57
N ASN A 985 -11.59 29.52 -13.80
CA ASN A 985 -11.63 28.25 -14.51
C ASN A 985 -10.45 28.16 -15.49
N PRO A 986 -9.43 27.30 -15.24
CA PRO A 986 -8.30 27.17 -16.15
C PRO A 986 -8.68 26.75 -17.56
N PHE A 987 -9.81 26.06 -17.77
CA PHE A 987 -10.28 25.64 -19.09
C PHE A 987 -10.92 26.77 -19.92
N GLN A 988 -11.21 27.92 -19.31
CA GLN A 988 -11.80 29.11 -19.95
C GLN A 988 -10.77 30.25 -20.12
N SER A 989 -9.49 29.91 -20.29
CA SER A 989 -8.44 30.91 -20.55
C SER A 989 -8.46 31.39 -22.00
N ASP A 990 -8.18 32.68 -22.23
CA ASP A 990 -8.24 33.34 -23.55
C ASP A 990 -7.32 32.73 -24.63
N TYR A 991 -6.41 31.85 -24.24
CA TYR A 991 -5.57 31.09 -25.18
C TYR A 991 -6.34 29.98 -25.92
N PHE A 992 -7.50 29.55 -25.43
CA PHE A 992 -8.26 28.44 -26.01
C PHE A 992 -9.33 28.90 -26.99
N THR A 993 -9.35 28.30 -28.18
CA THR A 993 -10.34 28.57 -29.22
C THR A 993 -10.94 27.25 -29.72
N ASN A 994 -12.22 27.02 -29.47
CA ASN A 994 -12.94 25.89 -30.04
C ASN A 994 -13.10 26.07 -31.57
N VAL A 995 -12.99 24.98 -32.33
CA VAL A 995 -13.18 24.97 -33.78
C VAL A 995 -14.51 24.27 -34.09
N ASP A 996 -15.56 25.05 -34.30
CA ASP A 996 -16.92 24.52 -34.47
C ASP A 996 -17.22 23.99 -35.89
N HIS A 997 -16.43 24.37 -36.91
CA HIS A 997 -16.69 23.99 -38.30
C HIS A 997 -15.42 23.57 -39.09
N PRO A 998 -15.43 22.43 -39.80
CA PRO A 998 -14.25 21.93 -40.53
C PRO A 998 -13.64 22.86 -41.59
N SER A 999 -14.39 23.87 -42.09
CA SER A 999 -13.86 24.86 -43.05
C SER A 999 -12.76 25.75 -42.48
N ASP A 1000 -12.73 25.94 -41.16
CA ASP A 1000 -11.78 26.85 -40.53
C ASP A 1000 -10.38 26.20 -40.36
N ARG A 1001 -10.27 24.88 -40.51
CA ARG A 1001 -9.01 24.14 -40.53
C ARG A 1001 -8.02 24.68 -41.57
N GLU A 1002 -8.49 25.09 -42.74
CA GLU A 1002 -7.63 25.67 -43.79
C GLU A 1002 -7.12 27.06 -43.41
N LYS A 1003 -7.97 27.89 -42.78
CA LYS A 1003 -7.56 29.20 -42.24
C LYS A 1003 -6.55 29.03 -41.09
N ILE A 1004 -6.80 28.07 -40.19
CA ILE A 1004 -5.95 27.76 -39.04
C ILE A 1004 -4.58 27.23 -39.49
N THR A 1005 -4.54 26.36 -40.51
CA THR A 1005 -3.28 25.78 -41.02
C THR A 1005 -2.49 26.74 -41.91
N ALA A 1006 -3.16 27.64 -42.64
CA ALA A 1006 -2.51 28.75 -43.36
C ALA A 1006 -2.06 29.91 -42.45
N GLY A 1007 -2.67 30.08 -41.27
CA GLY A 1007 -2.50 31.23 -40.39
C GLY A 1007 -1.18 31.31 -39.61
N ALA A 1008 -1.19 32.12 -38.55
CA ALA A 1008 -0.06 32.34 -37.64
C ALA A 1008 0.33 31.07 -36.84
N PRO A 1009 1.52 31.04 -36.18
CA PRO A 1009 1.92 29.94 -35.30
C PRO A 1009 0.88 29.68 -34.21
N ALA A 1010 0.59 28.40 -33.98
CA ALA A 1010 -0.48 27.95 -33.10
C ALA A 1010 -0.23 26.54 -32.57
N VAL A 1011 -0.89 26.19 -31.47
CA VAL A 1011 -1.05 24.80 -31.01
C VAL A 1011 -2.44 24.31 -31.43
N ILE A 1012 -2.55 23.04 -31.82
CA ILE A 1012 -3.78 22.40 -32.27
C ILE A 1012 -3.95 21.09 -31.49
N LEU A 1013 -4.95 21.05 -30.61
CA LEU A 1013 -5.39 19.86 -29.88
C LEU A 1013 -6.59 19.26 -30.63
N ALA A 1014 -6.41 18.04 -31.13
CA ALA A 1014 -7.41 17.37 -31.98
C ALA A 1014 -7.57 15.88 -31.66
N THR A 1015 -8.77 15.33 -31.83
CA THR A 1015 -9.03 13.88 -31.80
C THR A 1015 -8.76 13.25 -33.18
N SER A 1016 -8.36 11.99 -33.32
CA SER A 1016 -8.10 10.97 -32.28
C SER A 1016 -6.63 10.87 -31.84
N GLY A 1017 -6.41 10.43 -30.59
CA GLY A 1017 -5.09 10.43 -29.94
C GLY A 1017 -4.06 9.41 -30.43
N MET A 1018 -4.45 8.51 -31.34
CA MET A 1018 -3.55 7.57 -32.03
C MET A 1018 -3.54 7.76 -33.56
N MET A 1019 -4.22 8.81 -34.04
CA MET A 1019 -4.35 9.14 -35.46
C MET A 1019 -4.98 8.04 -36.33
N GLU A 1020 -5.96 7.31 -35.80
CA GLU A 1020 -6.71 6.33 -36.61
C GLU A 1020 -7.82 7.01 -37.42
N GLY A 1021 -8.42 8.08 -36.88
CA GLY A 1021 -9.48 8.87 -37.52
C GLY A 1021 -9.66 10.27 -36.91
N GLY A 1022 -10.65 11.00 -37.42
CA GLY A 1022 -11.08 12.31 -36.90
C GLY A 1022 -10.23 13.55 -37.30
N PRO A 1023 -10.51 14.74 -36.73
CA PRO A 1023 -9.88 16.02 -37.10
C PRO A 1023 -8.34 16.03 -37.14
N ALA A 1024 -7.67 15.24 -36.31
CA ALA A 1024 -6.20 15.13 -36.28
C ALA A 1024 -5.62 14.59 -37.59
N ILE A 1025 -6.34 13.71 -38.30
CA ILE A 1025 -5.97 13.26 -39.65
C ILE A 1025 -6.08 14.41 -40.65
N ASP A 1026 -7.15 15.18 -40.61
CA ASP A 1026 -7.32 16.32 -41.52
C ASP A 1026 -6.26 17.39 -41.28
N TYR A 1027 -5.99 17.78 -40.02
CA TYR A 1027 -4.88 18.68 -39.71
C TYR A 1027 -3.52 18.13 -40.16
N PHE A 1028 -3.27 16.84 -39.97
CA PHE A 1028 -2.03 16.21 -40.42
C PHE A 1028 -1.86 16.28 -41.94
N ARG A 1029 -2.93 16.06 -42.74
CA ARG A 1029 -2.88 16.20 -44.22
C ARG A 1029 -2.34 17.56 -44.67
N TYR A 1030 -2.77 18.65 -44.03
CA TYR A 1030 -2.29 20.02 -44.35
C TYR A 1030 -0.88 20.31 -43.80
N LEU A 1031 -0.53 19.77 -42.62
CA LEU A 1031 0.69 20.15 -41.91
C LEU A 1031 1.92 19.28 -42.26
N ALA A 1032 1.72 18.02 -42.67
CA ALA A 1032 2.79 17.05 -42.93
C ALA A 1032 3.88 17.48 -43.93
N PRO A 1033 3.57 18.21 -45.03
CA PRO A 1033 4.56 18.59 -46.03
C PRO A 1033 5.54 19.70 -45.60
N ASP A 1034 5.29 20.43 -44.52
CA ASP A 1034 6.07 21.60 -44.10
C ASP A 1034 6.94 21.29 -42.86
N GLU A 1035 8.25 21.31 -43.05
CA GLU A 1035 9.28 21.01 -42.04
C GLU A 1035 9.32 21.96 -40.83
N ARG A 1036 8.66 23.12 -40.92
CA ARG A 1036 8.54 24.05 -39.79
C ARG A 1036 7.59 23.54 -38.72
N ASN A 1037 6.63 22.68 -39.08
CA ASN A 1037 5.61 22.15 -38.17
C ASN A 1037 6.14 21.02 -37.29
N SER A 1038 5.45 20.78 -36.18
CA SER A 1038 5.70 19.64 -35.29
C SER A 1038 4.43 18.83 -35.06
N LEU A 1039 4.55 17.50 -35.10
CA LEU A 1039 3.58 16.53 -34.61
C LEU A 1039 4.11 15.97 -33.28
N VAL A 1040 3.36 16.13 -32.19
CA VAL A 1040 3.83 15.80 -30.83
C VAL A 1040 2.92 14.79 -30.17
N PHE A 1041 3.35 13.53 -30.10
CA PHE A 1041 2.62 12.47 -29.40
C PHE A 1041 2.79 12.60 -27.88
N VAL A 1042 1.68 12.67 -27.16
CA VAL A 1042 1.59 12.83 -25.69
C VAL A 1042 0.88 11.66 -24.99
N SER A 1043 0.58 10.60 -25.73
CA SER A 1043 -0.02 9.34 -25.27
C SER A 1043 0.73 8.15 -25.87
N TYR A 1044 0.63 6.98 -25.23
CA TYR A 1044 1.03 5.71 -25.84
C TYR A 1044 0.33 5.52 -27.19
N GLN A 1045 1.00 4.83 -28.12
CA GLN A 1045 0.54 4.60 -29.49
C GLN A 1045 0.55 3.08 -29.71
N VAL A 1046 -0.63 2.48 -29.89
CA VAL A 1046 -0.79 1.02 -30.01
C VAL A 1046 -0.15 0.54 -31.32
N GLU A 1047 0.37 -0.70 -31.33
CA GLU A 1047 0.94 -1.29 -32.54
C GLU A 1047 -0.12 -1.42 -33.67
N GLY A 1048 0.30 -1.34 -34.93
CA GLY A 1048 -0.60 -1.25 -36.09
C GLY A 1048 -1.06 0.17 -36.44
N THR A 1049 -1.30 1.04 -35.44
CA THR A 1049 -1.85 2.40 -35.65
C THR A 1049 -0.98 3.27 -36.57
N LEU A 1050 -1.60 4.25 -37.24
CA LEU A 1050 -0.88 5.29 -37.99
C LEU A 1050 0.03 6.11 -37.07
N GLY A 1051 -0.43 6.45 -35.86
CA GLY A 1051 0.35 7.19 -34.87
C GLY A 1051 1.65 6.48 -34.50
N ASN A 1052 1.61 5.16 -34.29
CA ASN A 1052 2.83 4.37 -34.06
C ASN A 1052 3.74 4.30 -35.31
N ARG A 1053 3.16 4.17 -36.52
CA ARG A 1053 3.95 4.21 -37.78
C ARG A 1053 4.68 5.54 -37.98
N LEU A 1054 4.04 6.66 -37.65
CA LEU A 1054 4.64 8.00 -37.69
C LEU A 1054 5.70 8.18 -36.60
N LYS A 1055 5.42 7.76 -35.36
CA LYS A 1055 6.36 7.78 -34.22
C LYS A 1055 7.66 7.03 -34.55
N ASN A 1056 7.55 5.88 -35.23
CA ASN A 1056 8.69 5.05 -35.63
C ASN A 1056 9.38 5.53 -36.93
N GLY A 1057 9.11 6.76 -37.37
CA GLY A 1057 9.87 7.42 -38.44
C GLY A 1057 9.31 7.25 -39.86
N GLY A 1058 8.06 6.82 -40.03
CA GLY A 1058 7.40 6.73 -41.34
C GLY A 1058 7.43 8.05 -42.11
N ARG A 1059 8.11 8.07 -43.26
CA ARG A 1059 8.33 9.28 -44.08
C ARG A 1059 7.33 9.52 -45.19
N GLU A 1060 6.56 8.50 -45.55
CA GLU A 1060 5.42 8.60 -46.44
C GLU A 1060 4.29 7.75 -45.85
N VAL A 1061 3.06 8.27 -45.89
CA VAL A 1061 1.88 7.55 -45.41
C VAL A 1061 0.74 7.63 -46.42
N SER A 1062 0.19 6.47 -46.73
CA SER A 1062 -0.99 6.33 -47.57
C SER A 1062 -2.25 6.52 -46.74
N LEU A 1063 -3.06 7.52 -47.09
CA LEU A 1063 -4.34 7.84 -46.45
C LEU A 1063 -5.45 7.78 -47.49
N MET A 1064 -6.68 7.45 -47.06
CA MET A 1064 -7.85 7.61 -47.93
C MET A 1064 -8.15 9.10 -48.08
N GLY A 1065 -8.16 9.59 -49.33
CA GLY A 1065 -8.48 10.97 -49.68
C GLY A 1065 -9.99 11.23 -49.65
N ARG A 1066 -10.39 12.51 -49.66
CA ARG A 1066 -11.81 12.93 -49.63
C ARG A 1066 -12.62 12.49 -50.86
N ASN A 1067 -11.96 11.92 -51.86
CA ASN A 1067 -12.48 11.38 -53.11
C ASN A 1067 -12.58 9.83 -53.10
N GLY A 1068 -12.29 9.18 -51.96
CA GLY A 1068 -12.29 7.73 -51.81
C GLY A 1068 -11.07 7.00 -52.40
N LYS A 1069 -10.12 7.71 -53.00
CA LYS A 1069 -8.86 7.13 -53.51
C LYS A 1069 -7.77 7.17 -52.45
N VAL A 1070 -6.82 6.24 -52.52
CA VAL A 1070 -5.64 6.28 -51.66
C VAL A 1070 -4.66 7.34 -52.18
N GLU A 1071 -4.29 8.28 -51.31
CA GLU A 1071 -3.38 9.40 -51.56
C GLU A 1071 -2.15 9.27 -50.65
N ALA A 1072 -0.95 9.53 -51.20
CA ALA A 1072 0.31 9.44 -50.46
C ALA A 1072 0.75 10.82 -49.94
N TYR A 1073 0.92 10.95 -48.63
CA TYR A 1073 1.35 12.17 -47.95
C TYR A 1073 2.80 12.03 -47.46
N LYS A 1074 3.66 12.97 -47.84
CA LYS A 1074 5.07 13.01 -47.42
C LYS A 1074 5.23 13.72 -46.07
N VAL A 1075 5.99 13.12 -45.17
CA VAL A 1075 6.14 13.56 -43.77
C VAL A 1075 7.48 14.27 -43.57
N ASN A 1076 7.48 15.57 -43.88
CA ASN A 1076 8.60 16.48 -43.69
C ASN A 1076 8.59 17.12 -42.29
N LEU A 1077 7.41 17.28 -41.66
CA LEU A 1077 7.29 17.84 -40.31
C LEU A 1077 8.12 17.08 -39.27
N ARG A 1078 8.42 17.75 -38.15
CA ARG A 1078 9.10 17.14 -37.00
C ARG A 1078 8.15 16.25 -36.23
N VAL A 1079 8.41 14.94 -36.18
CA VAL A 1079 7.70 14.03 -35.26
C VAL A 1079 8.47 13.94 -33.94
N GLU A 1080 7.79 14.17 -32.82
CA GLU A 1080 8.31 14.04 -31.46
C GLU A 1080 7.36 13.20 -30.58
N SER A 1081 7.92 12.60 -29.54
CA SER A 1081 7.14 11.93 -28.49
C SER A 1081 7.53 12.49 -27.12
N VAL A 1082 6.55 12.90 -26.32
CA VAL A 1082 6.72 13.43 -24.96
C VAL A 1082 6.02 12.49 -23.99
N GLU A 1083 6.75 11.43 -23.65
CA GLU A 1083 6.30 10.36 -22.76
C GLU A 1083 6.46 10.80 -21.29
N GLY A 1084 5.55 10.36 -20.41
CA GLY A 1084 5.48 10.80 -19.01
C GLY A 1084 4.18 11.52 -18.63
N PHE A 1085 3.40 12.00 -19.59
CA PHE A 1085 2.04 12.50 -19.35
C PHE A 1085 1.02 11.39 -19.01
N SER A 1086 1.37 10.12 -19.24
CA SER A 1086 0.45 8.97 -19.21
C SER A 1086 -0.43 8.89 -17.95
N GLY A 1087 -1.72 8.62 -18.15
CA GLY A 1087 -2.69 8.41 -17.07
C GLY A 1087 -2.54 7.03 -16.42
N HIS A 1088 -1.86 6.09 -17.07
CA HIS A 1088 -1.46 4.81 -16.49
C HIS A 1088 -0.28 4.98 -15.56
N SER A 1089 -0.13 4.09 -14.58
CA SER A 1089 1.02 4.10 -13.69
C SER A 1089 2.29 3.61 -14.37
N ASP A 1090 3.41 4.33 -14.19
CA ASP A 1090 4.72 3.86 -14.66
C ASP A 1090 5.16 2.62 -13.89
N ARG A 1091 6.23 1.96 -14.35
CA ARG A 1091 6.78 0.77 -13.71
C ARG A 1091 7.04 0.90 -12.19
N ASN A 1092 7.53 2.06 -11.73
CA ASN A 1092 7.77 2.28 -10.30
C ASN A 1092 6.47 2.54 -9.55
N GLN A 1093 5.49 3.18 -10.18
CA GLN A 1093 4.14 3.33 -9.65
C GLN A 1093 3.48 1.94 -9.55
N LEU A 1094 3.51 1.09 -10.59
CA LEU A 1094 3.04 -0.32 -10.58
C LEU A 1094 3.55 -1.09 -9.34
N PHE A 1095 4.86 -1.12 -9.12
CA PHE A 1095 5.45 -1.82 -7.96
C PHE A 1095 5.38 -1.05 -6.63
N GLY A 1096 5.26 0.28 -6.69
CA GLY A 1096 4.93 1.16 -5.56
C GLY A 1096 3.58 0.78 -4.98
N PHE A 1097 2.56 0.75 -5.84
CA PHE A 1097 1.17 0.43 -5.52
C PHE A 1097 0.95 -1.06 -5.20
N LEU A 1098 2.04 -1.80 -4.93
CA LEU A 1098 2.08 -3.10 -4.23
C LEU A 1098 2.74 -3.08 -2.78
N LYS A 1099 2.81 -1.97 -1.97
CA LYS A 1099 3.59 -1.86 -0.66
C LYS A 1099 3.09 -1.25 0.76
N ARG A 1100 1.89 -0.64 1.05
CA ARG A 1100 1.54 0.28 2.26
C ARG A 1100 0.14 0.19 3.00
N ILE A 1101 -0.77 -0.77 2.75
CA ILE A 1101 -2.25 -0.53 2.66
C ILE A 1101 -3.05 -0.75 3.95
N SER A 1102 -4.38 -0.91 3.83
CA SER A 1102 -5.02 -2.12 4.37
C SER A 1102 -6.22 -2.63 3.52
N PRO A 1103 -6.46 -3.95 3.39
CA PRO A 1103 -5.54 -5.10 3.60
C PRO A 1103 -4.99 -5.72 2.29
N ARG A 1104 -4.06 -6.68 2.37
CA ARG A 1104 -3.41 -7.33 1.21
C ARG A 1104 -4.25 -8.45 0.61
N PRO A 1105 -4.36 -8.54 -0.73
CA PRO A 1105 -4.91 -9.72 -1.40
C PRO A 1105 -4.11 -10.99 -1.07
N SER A 1106 -4.80 -12.13 -1.10
CA SER A 1106 -4.20 -13.47 -1.16
C SER A 1106 -3.69 -13.83 -2.57
N ARG A 1107 -4.29 -13.22 -3.60
CA ARG A 1107 -4.06 -13.51 -5.03
C ARG A 1107 -4.00 -12.24 -5.86
N VAL A 1108 -3.10 -12.18 -6.83
CA VAL A 1108 -3.06 -11.13 -7.85
C VAL A 1108 -3.33 -11.74 -9.23
N ILE A 1109 -4.01 -10.98 -10.06
CA ILE A 1109 -4.41 -11.35 -11.41
C ILE A 1109 -4.01 -10.15 -12.28
N VAL A 1110 -3.15 -10.36 -13.26
CA VAL A 1110 -2.58 -9.27 -14.07
C VAL A 1110 -3.17 -9.32 -15.47
N GLY A 1111 -3.69 -8.19 -15.93
CA GLY A 1111 -4.23 -7.99 -17.26
C GLY A 1111 -3.78 -6.63 -17.81
N HIS A 1112 -4.55 -6.09 -18.77
CA HIS A 1112 -4.40 -4.79 -19.44
C HIS A 1112 -2.94 -4.42 -19.71
N GLY A 1113 -2.34 -5.09 -20.69
CA GLY A 1113 -0.93 -5.00 -21.04
C GLY A 1113 -0.54 -6.05 -22.07
N GLU A 1114 0.43 -5.72 -22.93
CA GLU A 1114 1.02 -6.65 -23.91
C GLU A 1114 1.50 -7.94 -23.24
N ARG A 1115 1.20 -9.14 -23.78
CA ARG A 1115 1.57 -10.46 -23.21
C ARG A 1115 2.93 -10.52 -22.53
N ARG A 1116 3.98 -10.05 -23.22
CA ARG A 1116 5.35 -10.01 -22.70
C ARG A 1116 5.49 -9.15 -21.44
N LYS A 1117 4.79 -8.01 -21.34
CA LYS A 1117 4.75 -7.17 -20.13
C LYS A 1117 3.94 -7.85 -19.03
N THR A 1118 2.79 -8.41 -19.37
CA THR A 1118 1.83 -9.05 -18.45
C THR A 1118 2.43 -10.30 -17.79
N ASP A 1119 2.95 -11.24 -18.58
CA ASP A 1119 3.68 -12.43 -18.10
C ASP A 1119 4.89 -12.04 -17.23
N LEU A 1120 5.71 -11.10 -17.72
CA LEU A 1120 6.94 -10.69 -17.05
C LEU A 1120 6.63 -10.00 -15.73
N PHE A 1121 5.64 -9.11 -15.69
CA PHE A 1121 5.17 -8.44 -14.49
C PHE A 1121 4.52 -9.43 -13.53
N ALA A 1122 3.60 -10.29 -13.96
CA ALA A 1122 2.95 -11.29 -13.11
C ALA A 1122 3.95 -12.25 -12.47
N HIS A 1123 4.88 -12.82 -13.25
CA HIS A 1123 5.98 -13.63 -12.73
C HIS A 1123 6.87 -12.81 -11.78
N GLN A 1124 7.13 -11.54 -12.09
CA GLN A 1124 7.91 -10.68 -11.21
C GLN A 1124 7.16 -10.33 -9.92
N VAL A 1125 5.87 -10.02 -9.90
CA VAL A 1125 5.06 -9.81 -8.69
C VAL A 1125 5.03 -11.08 -7.83
N SER A 1126 4.79 -12.24 -8.45
CA SER A 1126 4.89 -13.55 -7.80
C SER A 1126 6.25 -13.77 -7.14
N ARG A 1127 7.34 -13.42 -7.84
CA ARG A 1127 8.72 -13.57 -7.36
C ARG A 1127 9.18 -12.47 -6.40
N ILE A 1128 8.58 -11.27 -6.47
CA ILE A 1128 9.00 -10.06 -5.75
C ILE A 1128 8.24 -9.92 -4.43
N LEU A 1129 6.93 -10.12 -4.47
CA LEU A 1129 6.01 -9.92 -3.34
C LEU A 1129 5.50 -11.23 -2.75
N LYS A 1130 5.71 -12.39 -3.42
CA LYS A 1130 5.19 -13.71 -3.01
C LYS A 1130 3.66 -13.77 -2.89
N LEU A 1131 2.98 -12.82 -3.54
CA LEU A 1131 1.57 -12.88 -3.87
C LEU A 1131 1.35 -14.01 -4.88
N ARG A 1132 0.31 -14.83 -4.72
CA ARG A 1132 -0.08 -15.81 -5.75
C ARG A 1132 -0.54 -15.04 -6.98
N THR A 1133 0.37 -14.82 -7.93
CA THR A 1133 0.12 -13.95 -9.08
C THR A 1133 0.06 -14.77 -10.36
N ILE A 1134 -0.97 -14.51 -11.16
CA ILE A 1134 -1.22 -15.14 -12.46
C ILE A 1134 -1.55 -14.06 -13.50
N ALA A 1135 -1.27 -14.35 -14.76
CA ALA A 1135 -1.76 -13.60 -15.91
C ALA A 1135 -2.51 -14.62 -16.79
N PRO A 1136 -3.82 -14.79 -16.59
CA PRO A 1136 -4.60 -15.81 -17.29
C PRO A 1136 -4.74 -15.50 -18.78
N ASP A 1137 -5.03 -16.53 -19.56
CA ASP A 1137 -5.47 -16.35 -20.95
C ASP A 1137 -6.96 -15.97 -21.05
N ILE A 1138 -7.33 -15.41 -22.20
CA ILE A 1138 -8.73 -15.10 -22.52
C ILE A 1138 -9.50 -16.44 -22.64
N GLN A 1139 -10.70 -16.48 -22.06
CA GLN A 1139 -11.52 -17.69 -21.81
C GLN A 1139 -10.97 -18.64 -20.70
N GLU A 1140 -9.88 -18.31 -19.99
CA GLU A 1140 -9.42 -19.13 -18.83
C GLU A 1140 -10.28 -18.87 -17.57
N THR A 1141 -11.28 -19.73 -17.33
CA THR A 1141 -12.13 -19.65 -16.12
C THR A 1141 -11.33 -19.98 -14.84
N ILE A 1142 -11.03 -18.95 -14.04
CA ILE A 1142 -10.29 -19.06 -12.78
C ILE A 1142 -11.24 -19.17 -11.60
N ARG A 1143 -11.20 -20.28 -10.85
CA ARG A 1143 -11.82 -20.33 -9.52
C ARG A 1143 -11.08 -19.43 -8.51
N LEU A 1144 -11.75 -18.40 -8.00
CA LEU A 1144 -11.25 -17.48 -6.98
C LEU A 1144 -11.39 -18.07 -5.56
N ARG A 1145 -12.54 -18.70 -5.27
CA ARG A 1145 -12.88 -19.31 -3.98
C ARG A 1145 -13.57 -20.66 -4.17
#